data_AF-A0A182UCW6-F1
#
_entry.id   AF-A0A182UCW6-F1
#
_cell.length_a   1.000
_cell.length_b   1.000
_cell.length_c   1.000
_cell.angle_alpha   90.00
_cell.angle_beta   90.00
_cell.angle_gamma   90.00
#
_symmetry.space_group_name_H-M   'P 1'
#
loop_
_entity.id
_entity.type
_entity.pdbx_description
1 polymer ?
#
loop_
_entity_poly.entity_id
_entity_poly.type
_entity_poly.pdbx_seq_one_letter_code
_entity_poly.pdbx_strand_id
1 'polypeptide(L)'
;MEFVEEFTDEERLKIEQDFSRLADKCYLDHAGTALYGESQLRAVQELLAGGLYCNPHTSRTMEDLIDLVRYRVLRWFQTRPADYSLVFTSGTTASLKLVAESYEFGQGGAEPGSFVYLRDSHTSVLGMRELVRTGRVQPIERAELLQALNEPEDPRRHHPHRPSLLVFPAQCNFNGAKYPLELCELIERNGLRGYGGDTFHVCLDAASHVSTSPLDLSRYRPSFVCLSFYKIFGYPTGLGALLVRRDAEPLLRGKRYYGGGTVKIALSGPDRFHERRDALADRLEDGTINFLSIAALLPCLEALARLIPGATMDRIQRHTFQLARHCYRELQALQHANGGRVVDLYHDTAFGDARTQGAIVNFNVLNDDGGHVGFAEVACMAANHGIYLRTGCFCNPGACQRHLRLADDDLLRHYRAGHVCGDANDLIDGQPTGSVRVSFGYCTRRSDVDRLVAMVRRCYVRRTLTGPLSRADVLAQYKSYDRPRLVQLCLYPVKSCGPLRVTAGGWPLAPTGLLYDRAFLIVDEHGAAMTQKKLPAMCRIRPDIADGRLVLRHADLEDESLTIELEGDGEAGEPAAAHLCQTKVCRDSVQGVDCGERAADWVSRALGVSGLRLLRQSGQEPRRQRQTDRALSLNNQAQLLLVNRTSVRWLRDKVGDGDWDGADAPSLDALVDRFRGNLIVETVRPLEESDWRRVLVGPSQFTVDGPCTRCQMICIDQATGERTAEPLRTISREFGGRMRFGVYLSLAGDWADRELPLGATVSGVIEESE
;
A
#
# COMPACT_ATOMS: atom_id res chain seq x y z
N MET A 1 -15.62 27.09 14.07
CA MET A 1 -16.73 26.38 13.40
C MET A 1 -16.59 24.91 13.68
N GLU A 2 -17.66 24.32 14.19
CA GLU A 2 -17.80 22.88 14.45
C GLU A 2 -18.05 22.12 13.13
N PHE A 3 -17.89 20.79 13.17
CA PHE A 3 -18.22 19.90 12.06
C PHE A 3 -19.71 19.95 11.76
N VAL A 4 -20.09 20.08 10.48
CA VAL A 4 -21.48 20.13 10.03
C VAL A 4 -21.79 18.89 9.22
N GLU A 5 -22.77 18.11 9.67
CA GLU A 5 -23.30 16.94 8.95
C GLU A 5 -24.09 17.37 7.71
N GLU A 6 -23.75 16.83 6.54
CA GLU A 6 -24.42 17.15 5.26
C GLU A 6 -25.56 16.19 4.91
N PHE A 7 -25.49 14.94 5.38
CA PHE A 7 -26.48 13.90 5.13
C PHE A 7 -27.42 13.76 6.30
N THR A 8 -28.71 13.53 6.02
CA THR A 8 -29.70 13.22 7.05
C THR A 8 -29.40 11.86 7.70
N ASP A 9 -29.94 11.61 8.88
CA ASP A 9 -29.75 10.34 9.59
C ASP A 9 -30.20 9.13 8.75
N GLU A 10 -31.30 9.28 8.00
CA GLU A 10 -31.82 8.26 7.09
C GLU A 10 -30.87 8.01 5.91
N GLU A 11 -30.33 9.07 5.29
CA GLU A 11 -29.36 8.94 4.20
C GLU A 11 -28.06 8.30 4.68
N ARG A 12 -27.55 8.70 5.86
CA ARG A 12 -26.38 8.08 6.46
C ARG A 12 -26.61 6.59 6.68
N LEU A 13 -27.74 6.20 7.28
CA LEU A 13 -28.06 4.79 7.51
C LEU A 13 -28.13 4.00 6.20
N LYS A 14 -28.74 4.55 5.14
CA LYS A 14 -28.78 3.91 3.81
C LYS A 14 -27.39 3.73 3.22
N ILE A 15 -26.54 4.75 3.29
CA ILE A 15 -25.15 4.67 2.83
C ILE A 15 -24.40 3.62 3.66
N GLU A 16 -24.53 3.62 4.99
CA GLU A 16 -23.86 2.65 5.85
C GLU A 16 -24.27 1.20 5.54
N GLN A 17 -25.56 0.95 5.31
CA GLN A 17 -26.06 -0.37 4.90
C GLN A 17 -25.47 -0.79 3.54
N ASP A 18 -25.29 0.14 2.62
CA ASP A 18 -24.71 -0.11 1.30
C ASP A 18 -23.22 -0.47 1.33
N PHE A 19 -22.55 -0.17 2.46
CA PHE A 19 -21.15 -0.48 2.74
C PHE A 19 -20.96 -1.39 3.97
N SER A 20 -21.96 -2.21 4.30
CA SER A 20 -21.96 -3.14 5.46
C SER A 20 -20.69 -4.00 5.56
N ARG A 21 -20.11 -4.39 4.41
CA ARG A 21 -18.86 -5.17 4.29
C ARG A 21 -17.61 -4.50 4.89
N LEU A 22 -17.66 -3.19 5.13
CA LEU A 22 -16.58 -2.52 5.85
C LEU A 22 -16.51 -3.01 7.30
N ALA A 23 -17.63 -3.41 7.90
CA ALA A 23 -17.70 -3.86 9.29
C ALA A 23 -16.96 -2.88 10.23
N ASP A 24 -15.84 -3.31 10.82
CA ASP A 24 -14.99 -2.54 11.72
C ASP A 24 -13.80 -1.86 11.03
N LYS A 25 -13.71 -1.89 9.70
CA LYS A 25 -12.59 -1.34 8.92
C LYS A 25 -12.81 0.14 8.57
N CYS A 26 -11.76 0.93 8.75
CA CYS A 26 -11.71 2.35 8.41
C CYS A 26 -10.97 2.53 7.08
N TYR A 27 -11.68 2.87 5.99
CA TYR A 27 -11.09 3.05 4.66
C TYR A 27 -10.89 4.53 4.31
N LEU A 28 -9.65 4.93 4.04
CA LEU A 28 -9.24 6.32 3.83
C LEU A 28 -8.40 6.52 2.54
N ASP A 29 -8.56 5.69 1.50
CA ASP A 29 -7.88 5.83 0.19
C ASP A 29 -8.84 6.12 -0.98
N HIS A 30 -9.89 6.91 -0.75
CA HIS A 30 -10.89 7.26 -1.77
C HIS A 30 -10.33 8.01 -3.00
N ALA A 31 -9.24 8.77 -2.85
CA ALA A 31 -8.56 9.40 -3.99
C ALA A 31 -7.79 8.39 -4.86
N GLY A 32 -7.39 7.25 -4.27
CA GLY A 32 -6.84 6.11 -4.98
C GLY A 32 -7.92 5.41 -5.79
N THR A 33 -8.96 4.94 -5.08
CA THR A 33 -10.13 4.23 -5.61
C THR A 33 -11.32 4.45 -4.70
N ALA A 34 -12.49 4.78 -5.25
CA ALA A 34 -13.72 4.76 -4.46
C ALA A 34 -14.15 3.31 -4.16
N LEU A 35 -14.99 3.12 -3.15
CA LEU A 35 -15.62 1.83 -2.87
C LEU A 35 -16.95 1.75 -3.62
N TYR A 36 -17.29 0.58 -4.18
CA TYR A 36 -18.59 0.33 -4.81
C TYR A 36 -19.69 0.02 -3.78
N GLY A 37 -20.93 0.40 -4.06
CA GLY A 37 -22.08 0.05 -3.21
C GLY A 37 -22.55 -1.39 -3.37
N GLU A 38 -23.15 -2.00 -2.35
CA GLU A 38 -23.77 -3.32 -2.48
C GLU A 38 -25.00 -3.28 -3.40
N SER A 39 -25.87 -2.29 -3.21
CA SER A 39 -27.05 -2.09 -4.05
C SER A 39 -26.70 -1.70 -5.48
N GLN A 40 -25.58 -1.00 -5.70
CA GLN A 40 -25.01 -0.76 -7.02
C GLN A 40 -24.68 -2.08 -7.71
N LEU A 41 -23.97 -3.00 -7.03
CA LEU A 41 -23.61 -4.30 -7.62
C LEU A 41 -24.84 -5.18 -7.88
N ARG A 42 -25.83 -5.18 -6.99
CA ARG A 42 -27.09 -5.92 -7.21
C ARG A 42 -27.81 -5.43 -8.46
N ALA A 43 -27.91 -4.11 -8.64
CA ALA A 43 -28.54 -3.54 -9.83
C ALA A 43 -27.76 -3.85 -11.12
N VAL A 44 -26.42 -3.89 -11.08
CA VAL A 44 -25.60 -4.35 -12.21
C VAL A 44 -25.85 -5.83 -12.51
N GLN A 45 -25.92 -6.68 -11.48
CA GLN A 45 -26.19 -8.10 -11.64
C GLN A 45 -27.57 -8.34 -12.25
N GLU A 46 -28.60 -7.66 -11.77
CA GLU A 46 -29.96 -7.73 -12.30
C GLU A 46 -30.02 -7.30 -13.76
N LEU A 47 -29.34 -6.19 -14.11
CA LEU A 47 -29.22 -5.74 -15.50
C LEU A 47 -28.61 -6.84 -16.37
N LEU A 48 -27.45 -7.37 -15.99
CA LEU A 48 -26.71 -8.34 -16.79
C LEU A 48 -27.41 -9.71 -16.87
N ALA A 49 -28.08 -10.15 -15.82
CA ALA A 49 -28.83 -11.40 -15.80
C ALA A 49 -30.15 -11.32 -16.58
N GLY A 50 -30.75 -10.12 -16.67
CA GLY A 50 -32.06 -9.91 -17.29
C GLY A 50 -32.03 -9.74 -18.82
N GLY A 51 -30.85 -9.64 -19.45
CA GLY A 51 -30.72 -9.32 -20.87
C GLY A 51 -29.66 -10.14 -21.61
N LEU A 52 -29.83 -10.28 -22.93
CA LEU A 52 -28.80 -10.83 -23.82
C LEU A 52 -27.90 -9.71 -24.33
N TYR A 53 -26.72 -9.58 -23.72
CA TYR A 53 -25.70 -8.61 -24.12
C TYR A 53 -24.60 -9.30 -24.92
N CYS A 54 -24.63 -9.17 -26.24
CA CYS A 54 -23.60 -9.69 -27.13
C CYS A 54 -22.80 -8.55 -27.78
N ASN A 55 -21.85 -8.90 -28.64
CA ASN A 55 -20.96 -7.93 -29.29
C ASN A 55 -21.78 -6.82 -29.99
N PRO A 56 -21.45 -5.53 -29.80
CA PRO A 56 -22.14 -4.42 -30.46
C PRO A 56 -22.14 -4.52 -32.00
N HIS A 57 -21.14 -5.17 -32.60
CA HIS A 57 -21.10 -5.43 -34.05
C HIS A 57 -22.14 -6.46 -34.52
N THR A 58 -22.82 -7.14 -33.59
CA THR A 58 -23.86 -8.14 -33.84
C THR A 58 -25.23 -7.67 -33.38
N SER A 59 -25.30 -6.89 -32.29
CA SER A 59 -26.57 -6.45 -31.70
C SER A 59 -26.71 -4.93 -31.70
N ARG A 60 -27.69 -4.47 -32.48
CA ARG A 60 -28.12 -3.07 -32.49
C ARG A 60 -28.65 -2.62 -31.12
N THR A 61 -29.29 -3.51 -30.37
CA THR A 61 -29.76 -3.21 -29.01
C THR A 61 -28.60 -2.86 -28.06
N MET A 62 -27.44 -3.50 -28.22
CA MET A 62 -26.25 -3.17 -27.43
C MET A 62 -25.65 -1.82 -27.86
N GLU A 63 -25.65 -1.53 -29.17
CA GLU A 63 -25.24 -0.22 -29.69
C GLU A 63 -26.13 0.91 -29.16
N ASP A 64 -27.46 0.75 -29.20
CA ASP A 64 -28.42 1.71 -28.65
C ASP A 64 -28.22 1.92 -27.14
N LEU A 65 -27.89 0.85 -26.40
CA LEU A 65 -27.59 0.94 -24.96
C LEU A 65 -26.28 1.70 -24.68
N ILE A 66 -25.24 1.49 -25.50
CA ILE A 66 -23.98 2.25 -25.39
C ILE A 66 -24.25 3.74 -25.63
N ASP A 67 -25.05 4.08 -26.64
CA ASP A 67 -25.40 5.46 -26.94
C ASP A 67 -26.26 6.11 -25.84
N LEU A 68 -27.18 5.34 -25.24
CA LEU A 68 -27.90 5.78 -24.05
C LEU A 68 -26.93 6.08 -22.90
N VAL A 69 -25.95 5.21 -22.64
CA VAL A 69 -24.93 5.45 -21.59
C VAL A 69 -24.12 6.71 -21.92
N ARG A 70 -23.67 6.90 -23.15
CA ARG A 70 -22.96 8.12 -23.58
C ARG A 70 -23.78 9.36 -23.27
N TYR A 71 -25.07 9.36 -23.65
CA TYR A 71 -25.98 10.46 -23.36
C TYR A 71 -26.12 10.72 -21.85
N ARG A 72 -26.26 9.67 -21.04
CA ARG A 72 -26.39 9.78 -19.57
C ARG A 72 -25.12 10.33 -18.92
N VAL A 73 -23.94 9.93 -19.38
CA VAL A 73 -22.67 10.48 -18.90
C VAL A 73 -22.48 11.94 -19.31
N LEU A 74 -22.80 12.32 -20.55
CA LEU A 74 -22.75 13.73 -20.97
C LEU A 74 -23.69 14.60 -20.13
N ARG A 75 -24.90 14.10 -19.84
CA ARG A 75 -25.86 14.77 -18.95
C ARG A 75 -25.35 14.88 -17.51
N TRP A 76 -24.62 13.87 -17.01
CA TRP A 76 -24.01 13.91 -15.68
C TRP A 76 -23.03 15.07 -15.53
N PHE A 77 -22.26 15.37 -16.58
CA PHE A 77 -21.35 16.51 -16.65
C PHE A 77 -22.01 17.79 -17.20
N GLN A 78 -23.34 17.87 -17.18
CA GLN A 78 -24.14 19.02 -17.60
C GLN A 78 -23.84 19.51 -19.03
N THR A 79 -23.57 18.57 -19.94
CA THR A 79 -23.33 18.88 -21.35
C THR A 79 -24.23 18.05 -22.27
N ARG A 80 -24.11 18.28 -23.58
CA ARG A 80 -24.94 17.68 -24.62
C ARG A 80 -24.06 17.08 -25.72
N PRO A 81 -24.56 16.09 -26.46
CA PRO A 81 -23.85 15.53 -27.62
C PRO A 81 -23.48 16.57 -28.70
N ALA A 82 -24.18 17.71 -28.75
CA ALA A 82 -23.86 18.83 -29.66
C ALA A 82 -22.64 19.65 -29.23
N ASP A 83 -22.27 19.60 -27.95
CA ASP A 83 -21.17 20.39 -27.39
C ASP A 83 -19.90 19.53 -27.19
N TYR A 84 -20.08 18.26 -26.81
CA TYR A 84 -18.99 17.30 -26.58
C TYR A 84 -19.31 15.92 -27.15
N SER A 85 -18.27 15.29 -27.69
CA SER A 85 -18.21 13.84 -27.93
C SER A 85 -17.66 13.11 -26.71
N LEU A 86 -18.07 11.85 -26.53
CA LEU A 86 -17.56 10.97 -25.48
C LEU A 86 -16.93 9.73 -26.12
N VAL A 87 -15.67 9.48 -25.78
CA VAL A 87 -14.89 8.30 -26.18
C VAL A 87 -14.63 7.47 -24.93
N PHE A 88 -15.06 6.20 -24.92
CA PHE A 88 -14.73 5.32 -23.80
C PHE A 88 -13.28 4.85 -23.88
N THR A 89 -12.61 4.85 -22.73
CA THR A 89 -11.21 4.41 -22.60
C THR A 89 -11.08 3.48 -21.39
N SER A 90 -9.91 2.89 -21.18
CA SER A 90 -9.69 2.06 -19.98
C SER A 90 -9.45 2.89 -18.69
N GLY A 91 -9.48 4.23 -18.78
CA GLY A 91 -9.25 5.13 -17.67
C GLY A 91 -8.63 6.47 -18.09
N THR A 92 -8.39 7.33 -17.12
CA THR A 92 -7.74 8.65 -17.32
C THR A 92 -6.37 8.51 -17.99
N THR A 93 -5.55 7.55 -17.57
CA THR A 93 -4.24 7.29 -18.20
C THR A 93 -4.35 6.97 -19.68
N ALA A 94 -5.31 6.12 -20.07
CA ALA A 94 -5.55 5.79 -21.47
C ALA A 94 -6.09 6.99 -22.26
N SER A 95 -6.92 7.82 -21.62
CA SER A 95 -7.43 9.06 -22.22
C SER A 95 -6.30 10.08 -22.50
N LEU A 96 -5.44 10.33 -21.52
CA LEU A 96 -4.26 11.20 -21.66
C LEU A 96 -3.30 10.69 -22.73
N LYS A 97 -3.03 9.37 -22.72
CA LYS A 97 -2.23 8.70 -23.75
C LYS A 97 -2.84 8.90 -25.14
N LEU A 98 -4.14 8.66 -25.28
CA LEU A 98 -4.86 8.81 -26.54
C LEU A 98 -4.78 10.27 -27.06
N VAL A 99 -4.93 11.27 -26.18
CA VAL A 99 -4.72 12.68 -26.55
C VAL A 99 -3.28 12.89 -27.02
N ALA A 100 -2.27 12.43 -26.28
CA ALA A 100 -0.86 12.61 -26.64
C ALA A 100 -0.50 11.99 -28.01
N GLU A 101 -1.02 10.80 -28.29
CA GLU A 101 -0.76 10.08 -29.55
C GLU A 101 -1.51 10.67 -30.75
N SER A 102 -2.61 11.39 -30.50
CA SER A 102 -3.55 11.84 -31.53
C SER A 102 -3.51 13.33 -31.81
N TYR A 103 -3.06 14.15 -30.85
CA TYR A 103 -3.06 15.60 -30.97
C TYR A 103 -2.07 16.10 -32.05
N GLU A 104 -2.56 16.96 -32.94
CA GLU A 104 -1.76 17.58 -34.00
C GLU A 104 -1.26 18.97 -33.61
N PHE A 105 0.05 19.11 -33.40
CA PHE A 105 0.71 20.38 -33.07
C PHE A 105 0.99 21.28 -34.31
N GLY A 106 0.27 21.06 -35.42
CA GLY A 106 0.49 21.71 -36.72
C GLY A 106 1.10 20.79 -37.78
N GLN A 107 0.86 21.10 -39.07
CA GLN A 107 1.35 20.35 -40.23
C GLN A 107 2.05 21.27 -41.24
N GLY A 108 2.94 20.72 -42.08
CA GLY A 108 3.40 21.37 -43.32
C GLY A 108 4.53 22.39 -43.20
N GLY A 109 5.71 21.99 -42.71
CA GLY A 109 6.95 22.79 -42.79
C GLY A 109 7.05 24.01 -41.87
N ALA A 110 5.95 24.40 -41.19
CA ALA A 110 5.96 25.39 -40.11
C ALA A 110 6.45 24.78 -38.79
N GLU A 111 6.97 25.62 -37.90
CA GLU A 111 7.38 25.22 -36.54
C GLU A 111 6.16 24.74 -35.74
N PRO A 112 6.20 23.54 -35.11
CA PRO A 112 5.06 23.01 -34.36
C PRO A 112 4.77 23.83 -33.09
N GLY A 113 3.53 23.69 -32.60
CA GLY A 113 3.11 24.23 -31.30
C GLY A 113 3.71 23.50 -30.11
N SER A 114 3.42 23.99 -28.91
CA SER A 114 4.01 23.56 -27.65
C SER A 114 3.15 22.55 -26.90
N PHE A 115 3.78 21.59 -26.24
CA PHE A 115 3.17 20.77 -25.20
C PHE A 115 3.61 21.29 -23.83
N VAL A 116 2.65 21.84 -23.08
CA VAL A 116 2.87 22.39 -21.74
C VAL A 116 2.12 21.56 -20.72
N TYR A 117 2.75 21.25 -19.59
CA TYR A 117 2.11 20.48 -18.52
C TYR A 117 2.44 21.02 -17.14
N LEU A 118 1.47 21.02 -16.23
CA LEU A 118 1.72 21.41 -14.85
C LEU A 118 2.64 20.40 -14.15
N ARG A 119 3.70 20.86 -13.49
CA ARG A 119 4.69 19.98 -12.84
C ARG A 119 4.10 19.04 -11.78
N ASP A 120 3.04 19.46 -11.09
CA ASP A 120 2.34 18.68 -10.05
C ASP A 120 1.41 17.59 -10.61
N SER A 121 1.33 17.43 -11.93
CA SER A 121 0.45 16.49 -12.59
C SER A 121 0.77 15.03 -12.26
N HIS A 122 -0.22 14.16 -12.50
CA HIS A 122 -0.04 12.72 -12.38
C HIS A 122 1.03 12.20 -13.36
N THR A 123 1.73 11.12 -13.02
CA THR A 123 2.77 10.50 -13.87
C THR A 123 2.30 10.20 -15.29
N SER A 124 1.00 9.95 -15.48
CA SER A 124 0.39 9.76 -16.81
C SER A 124 0.53 10.98 -17.72
N VAL A 125 0.53 12.20 -17.17
CA VAL A 125 0.78 13.44 -17.93
C VAL A 125 2.26 13.54 -18.28
N LEU A 126 3.16 13.17 -17.37
CA LEU A 126 4.59 13.09 -17.66
C LEU A 126 4.87 12.09 -18.79
N GLY A 127 4.18 10.95 -18.80
CA GLY A 127 4.28 9.96 -19.88
C GLY A 127 3.86 10.49 -21.26
N MET A 128 3.04 11.54 -21.34
CA MET A 128 2.67 12.16 -22.63
C MET A 128 3.89 12.74 -23.35
N ARG A 129 4.93 13.17 -22.61
CA ARG A 129 6.17 13.75 -23.16
C ARG A 129 6.85 12.83 -24.18
N GLU A 130 6.70 11.52 -24.02
CA GLU A 130 7.31 10.51 -24.89
C GLU A 130 6.49 10.26 -26.18
N LEU A 131 5.25 10.74 -26.24
CA LEU A 131 4.30 10.43 -27.31
C LEU A 131 3.90 11.64 -28.15
N VAL A 132 3.91 12.84 -27.54
CA VAL A 132 3.60 14.08 -28.25
C VAL A 132 4.56 14.32 -29.40
N ARG A 133 4.04 14.80 -30.53
CA ARG A 133 4.82 14.99 -31.76
C ARG A 133 5.31 16.42 -31.94
N THR A 134 5.89 16.96 -30.88
CA THR A 134 6.54 18.27 -30.88
C THR A 134 7.82 18.22 -30.04
N GLY A 135 8.85 18.96 -30.46
CA GLY A 135 10.06 19.15 -29.67
C GLY A 135 9.93 20.21 -28.58
N ARG A 136 8.84 21.01 -28.60
CA ARG A 136 8.58 22.11 -27.65
C ARG A 136 7.79 21.58 -26.44
N VAL A 137 8.45 20.79 -25.60
CA VAL A 137 7.88 20.19 -24.38
C VAL A 137 8.38 20.93 -23.15
N GLN A 138 7.48 21.55 -22.38
CA GLN A 138 7.86 22.42 -21.26
C GLN A 138 6.97 22.19 -20.03
N PRO A 139 7.54 22.06 -18.81
CA PRO A 139 6.76 22.12 -17.59
C PRO A 139 6.37 23.57 -17.28
N ILE A 140 5.22 23.77 -16.64
CA ILE A 140 4.84 25.05 -16.00
C ILE A 140 4.69 24.85 -14.50
N GLU A 141 5.10 25.85 -13.72
CA GLU A 141 4.93 25.86 -12.27
C GLU A 141 3.53 26.36 -11.87
N ARG A 142 3.04 25.94 -10.69
CA ARG A 142 1.72 26.35 -10.19
C ARG A 142 1.55 27.87 -10.14
N ALA A 143 2.56 28.58 -9.66
CA ALA A 143 2.50 30.04 -9.54
C ALA A 143 2.37 30.71 -10.92
N GLU A 144 3.07 30.19 -11.93
CA GLU A 144 3.01 30.70 -13.31
C GLU A 144 1.65 30.42 -13.95
N LEU A 145 1.11 29.20 -13.78
CA LEU A 145 -0.23 28.88 -14.28
C LEU A 145 -1.30 29.80 -13.69
N LEU A 146 -1.22 30.09 -12.38
CA LEU A 146 -2.18 30.94 -11.70
C LEU A 146 -2.04 32.43 -12.06
N GLN A 147 -0.91 32.86 -12.64
CA GLN A 147 -0.78 34.24 -13.14
C GLN A 147 -1.78 34.54 -14.25
N ALA A 148 -2.19 33.54 -15.05
CA ALA A 148 -3.19 33.70 -16.10
C ALA A 148 -4.55 34.25 -15.61
N LEU A 149 -4.87 34.11 -14.32
CA LEU A 149 -6.08 34.69 -13.71
C LEU A 149 -6.02 36.22 -13.59
N ASN A 150 -4.81 36.78 -13.51
CA ASN A 150 -4.59 38.20 -13.28
C ASN A 150 -4.20 38.94 -14.57
N GLU A 151 -4.13 38.23 -15.70
CA GLU A 151 -3.72 38.83 -16.97
C GLU A 151 -4.91 39.56 -17.62
N PRO A 152 -4.77 40.86 -17.95
CA PRO A 152 -5.80 41.57 -18.69
C PRO A 152 -5.94 40.97 -20.08
N GLU A 153 -7.16 41.01 -20.61
CA GLU A 153 -7.39 40.65 -22.01
C GLU A 153 -6.52 41.53 -22.91
N ASP A 154 -5.75 40.90 -23.80
CA ASP A 154 -5.00 41.59 -24.84
C ASP A 154 -5.75 41.44 -26.18
N PRO A 155 -6.60 42.41 -26.57
CA PRO A 155 -7.34 42.35 -27.82
C PRO A 155 -6.45 42.45 -29.07
N ARG A 156 -5.14 42.74 -28.90
CA ARG A 156 -4.18 42.89 -30.01
C ARG A 156 -3.32 41.64 -30.22
N ARG A 157 -3.43 40.61 -29.37
CA ARG A 157 -2.81 39.30 -29.64
C ARG A 157 -3.50 38.66 -30.85
N HIS A 158 -2.95 38.91 -32.03
CA HIS A 158 -3.15 38.03 -33.17
C HIS A 158 -2.40 36.74 -32.87
N HIS A 159 -3.12 35.67 -32.55
CA HIS A 159 -2.54 34.36 -32.29
C HIS A 159 -2.02 33.76 -33.60
N PRO A 160 -0.71 33.59 -33.83
CA PRO A 160 -0.21 32.71 -34.88
C PRO A 160 -0.77 31.28 -34.74
N HIS A 161 -1.00 30.65 -35.90
CA HIS A 161 -1.76 29.41 -36.11
C HIS A 161 -1.17 28.09 -35.53
N ARG A 162 -0.36 28.12 -34.46
CA ARG A 162 0.31 26.90 -33.95
C ARG A 162 -0.54 26.25 -32.83
N PRO A 163 -1.22 25.12 -33.09
CA PRO A 163 -2.02 24.45 -32.07
C PRO A 163 -1.10 23.91 -30.97
N SER A 164 -1.37 24.28 -29.74
CA SER A 164 -0.59 23.93 -28.56
C SER A 164 -1.49 23.36 -27.49
N LEU A 165 -0.95 22.47 -26.66
CA LEU A 165 -1.71 21.71 -25.68
C LEU A 165 -1.18 22.02 -24.28
N LEU A 166 -2.05 22.51 -23.40
CA LEU A 166 -1.80 22.61 -21.97
C LEU A 166 -2.53 21.48 -21.23
N VAL A 167 -1.83 20.77 -20.35
CA VAL A 167 -2.41 19.75 -19.47
C VAL A 167 -2.23 20.13 -18.01
N PHE A 168 -3.32 20.17 -17.24
CA PHE A 168 -3.27 20.32 -15.80
C PHE A 168 -4.43 19.56 -15.12
N PRO A 169 -4.27 19.13 -13.86
CA PRO A 169 -5.34 18.50 -13.11
C PRO A 169 -6.34 19.52 -12.58
N ALA A 170 -7.63 19.18 -12.59
CA ALA A 170 -8.65 19.97 -11.90
C ALA A 170 -8.44 19.97 -10.37
N GLN A 171 -7.92 18.86 -9.83
CA GLN A 171 -7.57 18.69 -8.42
C GLN A 171 -6.25 17.91 -8.30
N CYS A 172 -5.31 18.43 -7.51
CA CYS A 172 -4.06 17.74 -7.23
C CYS A 172 -4.32 16.46 -6.43
N ASN A 173 -3.89 15.32 -6.98
CA ASN A 173 -4.06 14.01 -6.34
C ASN A 173 -3.09 13.80 -5.15
N PHE A 174 -2.10 14.67 -4.96
CA PHE A 174 -1.16 14.65 -3.83
C PHE A 174 -1.76 15.32 -2.57
N ASN A 175 -2.23 16.56 -2.68
CA ASN A 175 -2.66 17.37 -1.52
C ASN A 175 -4.11 17.87 -1.58
N GLY A 176 -4.86 17.53 -2.64
CA GLY A 176 -6.26 17.93 -2.80
C GLY A 176 -6.50 19.38 -3.24
N ALA A 177 -5.46 20.18 -3.51
CA ALA A 177 -5.66 21.55 -3.98
C ALA A 177 -6.40 21.56 -5.33
N LYS A 178 -7.44 22.38 -5.47
CA LYS A 178 -8.22 22.54 -6.70
C LYS A 178 -7.74 23.75 -7.48
N TYR A 179 -7.67 23.60 -8.79
CA TYR A 179 -7.29 24.67 -9.71
C TYR A 179 -8.56 25.37 -10.21
N PRO A 180 -8.59 26.72 -10.29
CA PRO A 180 -9.73 27.45 -10.84
C PRO A 180 -10.01 27.00 -12.27
N LEU A 181 -11.23 26.54 -12.55
CA LEU A 181 -11.59 25.99 -13.86
C LEU A 181 -11.81 27.10 -14.91
N GLU A 182 -11.94 28.35 -14.47
CA GLU A 182 -11.92 29.55 -15.34
C GLU A 182 -10.62 29.63 -16.17
N LEU A 183 -9.52 29.02 -15.70
CA LEU A 183 -8.27 28.91 -16.44
C LEU A 183 -8.46 28.26 -17.82
N CYS A 184 -9.40 27.32 -17.95
CA CYS A 184 -9.65 26.65 -19.22
C CYS A 184 -10.00 27.65 -20.32
N GLU A 185 -10.94 28.56 -20.05
CA GLU A 185 -11.39 29.55 -21.04
C GLU A 185 -10.40 30.70 -21.19
N LEU A 186 -9.81 31.14 -20.08
CA LEU A 186 -8.82 32.22 -20.09
C LEU A 186 -7.60 31.86 -20.94
N ILE A 187 -7.09 30.63 -20.81
CA ILE A 187 -5.88 30.20 -21.53
C ILE A 187 -6.18 29.94 -23.00
N GLU A 188 -7.32 29.32 -23.34
CA GLU A 188 -7.69 29.13 -24.75
C GLU A 188 -7.94 30.46 -25.47
N ARG A 189 -8.43 31.48 -24.75
CA ARG A 189 -8.67 32.82 -25.31
C ARG A 189 -7.41 33.68 -25.39
N ASN A 190 -6.61 33.71 -24.32
CA ASN A 190 -5.49 34.66 -24.18
C ASN A 190 -4.13 34.03 -24.55
N GLY A 191 -4.05 32.70 -24.67
CA GLY A 191 -2.80 31.96 -24.71
C GLY A 191 -2.11 31.92 -23.34
N LEU A 192 -0.87 31.42 -23.32
CA LEU A 192 -0.07 31.31 -22.09
C LEU A 192 1.15 32.25 -22.19
N ARG A 193 1.30 33.14 -21.21
CA ARG A 193 2.41 34.11 -21.21
C ARG A 193 3.76 33.40 -21.12
N GLY A 194 4.71 33.86 -21.94
CA GLY A 194 6.05 33.27 -22.03
C GLY A 194 6.15 32.13 -23.06
N TYR A 195 5.03 31.70 -23.65
CA TYR A 195 4.97 30.59 -24.60
C TYR A 195 4.68 31.03 -26.05
N GLY A 196 4.98 32.29 -26.38
CA GLY A 196 4.77 32.86 -27.71
C GLY A 196 3.30 33.20 -27.99
N GLY A 197 2.94 33.28 -29.27
CA GLY A 197 1.57 33.53 -29.74
C GLY A 197 0.78 32.26 -30.08
N ASP A 198 1.19 31.12 -29.52
CA ASP A 198 0.59 29.81 -29.77
C ASP A 198 -0.91 29.79 -29.42
N THR A 199 -1.73 29.06 -30.20
CA THR A 199 -3.15 28.82 -29.89
C THR A 199 -3.26 27.63 -28.94
N PHE A 200 -3.53 27.89 -27.66
CA PHE A 200 -3.62 26.85 -26.65
C PHE A 200 -5.00 26.18 -26.61
N HIS A 201 -4.97 24.86 -26.41
CA HIS A 201 -6.11 24.01 -26.09
C HIS A 201 -5.85 23.36 -24.73
N VAL A 202 -6.89 23.24 -23.91
CA VAL A 202 -6.76 22.70 -22.55
C VAL A 202 -7.23 21.26 -22.48
N CYS A 203 -6.36 20.37 -21.99
CA CYS A 203 -6.71 19.02 -21.57
C CYS A 203 -6.74 18.95 -20.05
N LEU A 204 -7.94 18.77 -19.50
CA LEU A 204 -8.18 18.73 -18.07
C LEU A 204 -8.10 17.28 -17.57
N ASP A 205 -7.14 16.98 -16.69
CA ASP A 205 -7.18 15.76 -15.89
C ASP A 205 -8.19 15.96 -14.74
N ALA A 206 -9.40 15.46 -14.95
CA ALA A 206 -10.50 15.63 -14.02
C ALA A 206 -10.59 14.51 -12.98
N ALA A 207 -9.73 13.49 -13.05
CA ALA A 207 -9.92 12.20 -12.37
C ALA A 207 -10.02 12.31 -10.84
N SER A 208 -9.20 13.15 -10.22
CA SER A 208 -9.25 13.38 -8.76
C SER A 208 -10.37 14.35 -8.36
N HIS A 209 -10.77 15.25 -9.26
CA HIS A 209 -11.82 16.24 -8.98
C HIS A 209 -13.20 15.59 -8.98
N VAL A 210 -13.54 14.86 -10.04
CA VAL A 210 -14.88 14.28 -10.21
C VAL A 210 -15.19 13.13 -9.26
N SER A 211 -14.22 12.66 -8.48
CA SER A 211 -14.46 11.67 -7.42
C SER A 211 -15.33 12.23 -6.29
N THR A 212 -15.23 13.54 -6.04
CA THR A 212 -15.87 14.19 -4.89
C THR A 212 -16.40 15.60 -5.19
N SER A 213 -16.32 16.06 -6.44
CA SER A 213 -16.73 17.42 -6.81
C SER A 213 -17.53 17.45 -8.11
N PRO A 214 -18.49 18.39 -8.23
CA PRO A 214 -19.22 18.59 -9.48
C PRO A 214 -18.29 19.16 -10.55
N LEU A 215 -18.56 18.79 -11.81
CA LEU A 215 -17.95 19.37 -13.00
C LEU A 215 -19.06 19.71 -13.98
N ASP A 216 -19.27 21.00 -14.20
CA ASP A 216 -20.27 21.55 -15.12
C ASP A 216 -19.58 22.01 -16.40
N LEU A 217 -19.72 21.21 -17.47
CA LEU A 217 -19.14 21.49 -18.78
C LEU A 217 -19.98 22.46 -19.63
N SER A 218 -21.13 22.91 -19.14
CA SER A 218 -21.82 24.06 -19.73
C SER A 218 -21.17 25.38 -19.31
N ARG A 219 -20.57 25.40 -18.11
CA ARG A 219 -19.87 26.56 -17.54
C ARG A 219 -18.38 26.59 -17.83
N TYR A 220 -17.68 25.47 -17.67
CA TYR A 220 -16.23 25.40 -17.90
C TYR A 220 -15.97 24.50 -19.09
N ARG A 221 -15.41 25.06 -20.17
CA ARG A 221 -15.38 24.36 -21.47
C ARG A 221 -13.97 23.99 -21.93
N PRO A 222 -13.20 23.11 -21.26
CA PRO A 222 -11.89 22.67 -21.77
C PRO A 222 -12.03 21.90 -23.09
N SER A 223 -11.04 21.99 -23.98
CA SER A 223 -11.00 21.21 -25.22
C SER A 223 -11.10 19.69 -24.98
N PHE A 224 -10.45 19.18 -23.92
CA PHE A 224 -10.45 17.75 -23.58
C PHE A 224 -10.64 17.53 -22.07
N VAL A 225 -11.38 16.49 -21.68
CA VAL A 225 -11.56 16.09 -20.27
C VAL A 225 -11.29 14.60 -20.13
N CYS A 226 -10.36 14.26 -19.24
CA CYS A 226 -9.97 12.88 -18.95
C CYS A 226 -10.45 12.44 -17.57
N LEU A 227 -11.11 11.27 -17.47
CA LEU A 227 -11.59 10.74 -16.19
C LEU A 227 -11.61 9.21 -16.11
N SER A 228 -11.75 8.70 -14.88
CA SER A 228 -11.92 7.28 -14.57
C SER A 228 -13.17 7.07 -13.72
N PHE A 229 -14.08 6.20 -14.15
CA PHE A 229 -15.36 6.01 -13.45
C PHE A 229 -15.20 5.30 -12.09
N TYR A 230 -14.21 4.42 -11.94
CA TYR A 230 -13.93 3.76 -10.66
C TYR A 230 -13.54 4.74 -9.54
N LYS A 231 -13.06 5.95 -9.87
CA LYS A 231 -12.80 6.99 -8.87
C LYS A 231 -14.09 7.66 -8.36
N ILE A 232 -15.17 7.55 -9.12
CA ILE A 232 -16.50 8.09 -8.76
C ILE A 232 -17.33 7.00 -8.06
N PHE A 233 -17.41 5.82 -8.67
CA PHE A 233 -18.35 4.77 -8.28
C PHE A 233 -17.70 3.51 -7.68
N GLY A 234 -16.37 3.40 -7.65
CA GLY A 234 -15.64 2.20 -7.22
C GLY A 234 -15.72 0.99 -8.15
N TYR A 235 -16.72 0.93 -9.02
CA TYR A 235 -16.93 -0.08 -10.05
C TYR A 235 -17.61 0.59 -11.28
N PRO A 236 -17.31 0.16 -12.52
CA PRO A 236 -16.33 -0.85 -12.91
C PRO A 236 -14.90 -0.31 -12.88
N THR A 237 -13.95 -1.19 -12.54
CA THR A 237 -12.52 -0.90 -12.68
C THR A 237 -12.10 -1.07 -14.16
N GLY A 238 -11.15 -0.26 -14.62
CA GLY A 238 -10.67 -0.33 -16.02
C GLY A 238 -11.60 0.31 -17.05
N LEU A 239 -12.49 1.22 -16.65
CA LEU A 239 -13.29 2.07 -17.53
C LEU A 239 -13.12 3.55 -17.19
N GLY A 240 -12.96 4.37 -18.21
CA GLY A 240 -12.90 5.82 -18.16
C GLY A 240 -13.48 6.45 -19.42
N ALA A 241 -13.32 7.76 -19.52
CA ALA A 241 -13.79 8.50 -20.67
C ALA A 241 -12.86 9.67 -21.01
N LEU A 242 -12.78 9.94 -22.31
CA LEU A 242 -12.26 11.16 -22.89
C LEU A 242 -13.46 11.93 -23.46
N LEU A 243 -13.80 13.07 -22.87
CA LEU A 243 -14.76 14.00 -23.46
C LEU A 243 -13.99 15.00 -24.31
N VAL A 244 -14.46 15.24 -25.54
CA VAL A 244 -13.81 16.11 -26.52
C VAL A 244 -14.80 17.14 -27.00
N ARG A 245 -14.46 18.42 -26.85
CA ARG A 245 -15.30 19.53 -27.34
C ARG A 245 -15.40 19.44 -28.87
N ARG A 246 -16.59 19.68 -29.43
CA ARG A 246 -16.85 19.42 -30.87
C ARG A 246 -15.88 20.13 -31.83
N ASP A 247 -15.51 21.37 -31.52
CA ASP A 247 -14.55 22.18 -32.29
C ASP A 247 -13.10 21.68 -32.17
N ALA A 248 -12.77 20.92 -31.11
CA ALA A 248 -11.45 20.35 -30.86
C ALA A 248 -11.26 18.95 -31.48
N GLU A 249 -12.31 18.29 -31.96
CA GLU A 249 -12.22 16.96 -32.60
C GLU A 249 -11.22 16.88 -33.78
N PRO A 250 -11.11 17.90 -34.66
CA PRO A 250 -10.14 17.87 -35.76
C PRO A 250 -8.69 17.77 -35.29
N LEU A 251 -8.39 18.20 -34.06
CA LEU A 251 -7.04 18.16 -33.49
C LEU A 251 -6.59 16.73 -33.17
N LEU A 252 -7.52 15.77 -33.04
CA LEU A 252 -7.22 14.37 -32.72
C LEU A 252 -7.15 13.47 -33.96
N ARG A 253 -6.95 14.04 -35.16
CA ARG A 253 -6.79 13.27 -36.41
C ARG A 253 -5.44 12.57 -36.52
N GLY A 254 -4.45 13.01 -35.73
CA GLY A 254 -3.07 12.60 -35.83
C GLY A 254 -2.76 11.19 -35.33
N LYS A 255 -3.71 10.46 -34.72
CA LYS A 255 -3.49 9.07 -34.27
C LYS A 255 -2.93 8.27 -35.44
N ARG A 256 -1.89 7.45 -35.29
CA ARG A 256 -1.34 6.65 -36.42
C ARG A 256 -1.91 5.24 -36.47
N TYR A 257 -2.04 4.62 -35.31
CA TYR A 257 -2.62 3.29 -35.15
C TYR A 257 -4.13 3.31 -35.41
N TYR A 258 -4.64 2.23 -36.01
CA TYR A 258 -6.06 1.95 -36.15
C TYR A 258 -6.33 0.47 -35.81
N GLY A 259 -7.33 0.21 -34.98
CA GLY A 259 -7.80 -1.13 -34.65
C GLY A 259 -9.05 -1.54 -35.44
N GLY A 260 -9.54 -2.76 -35.18
CA GLY A 260 -10.84 -3.21 -35.69
C GLY A 260 -11.96 -2.23 -35.32
N GLY A 261 -12.93 -2.05 -36.21
CA GLY A 261 -14.05 -1.12 -35.99
C GLY A 261 -13.74 0.36 -36.29
N THR A 262 -12.47 0.78 -36.39
CA THR A 262 -12.10 2.21 -36.52
C THR A 262 -11.95 2.74 -37.94
N VAL A 263 -11.89 1.83 -38.92
CA VAL A 263 -11.74 2.13 -40.35
C VAL A 263 -12.99 1.69 -41.13
N LYS A 264 -13.31 2.41 -42.20
CA LYS A 264 -14.32 2.03 -43.19
C LYS A 264 -13.78 0.94 -44.12
N ILE A 265 -12.50 1.05 -44.49
CA ILE A 265 -11.77 0.11 -45.33
C ILE A 265 -10.28 0.16 -45.00
N ALA A 266 -9.60 -0.98 -45.13
CA ALA A 266 -8.15 -1.08 -45.10
C ALA A 266 -7.71 -2.15 -46.10
N LEU A 267 -6.70 -1.86 -46.91
CA LEU A 267 -6.09 -2.84 -47.81
C LEU A 267 -5.04 -3.65 -47.03
N SER A 268 -5.03 -4.96 -47.24
CA SER A 268 -4.04 -5.89 -46.64
C SER A 268 -2.80 -6.09 -47.52
N GLY A 269 -2.85 -5.63 -48.77
CA GLY A 269 -1.75 -5.72 -49.71
C GLY A 269 -0.63 -4.71 -49.45
N PRO A 270 0.37 -4.62 -50.36
CA PRO A 270 1.49 -3.69 -50.23
C PRO A 270 1.05 -2.22 -50.24
N ASP A 271 -0.10 -1.92 -50.87
CA ASP A 271 -0.73 -0.61 -50.82
C ASP A 271 -1.30 -0.35 -49.43
N ARG A 272 -0.61 0.47 -48.63
CA ARG A 272 -0.97 0.80 -47.24
C ARG A 272 -2.15 1.77 -47.11
N PHE A 273 -3.16 1.62 -47.96
CA PHE A 273 -4.35 2.45 -47.94
C PHE A 273 -5.33 2.04 -46.84
N HIS A 274 -5.86 3.03 -46.13
CA HIS A 274 -6.96 2.86 -45.19
C HIS A 274 -7.76 4.16 -45.10
N GLU A 275 -9.06 4.04 -44.81
CA GLU A 275 -9.93 5.19 -44.57
C GLU A 275 -10.58 5.06 -43.19
N ARG A 276 -10.50 6.10 -42.38
CA ARG A 276 -11.07 6.12 -41.02
C ARG A 276 -12.56 6.42 -41.02
N ARG A 277 -13.23 6.01 -39.94
CA ARG A 277 -14.62 6.42 -39.70
C ARG A 277 -14.72 7.92 -39.37
N ASP A 278 -15.89 8.47 -39.68
CA ASP A 278 -16.16 9.91 -39.60
C ASP A 278 -16.41 10.36 -38.16
N ALA A 279 -17.19 9.59 -37.39
CA ALA A 279 -17.46 9.88 -35.98
C ALA A 279 -16.20 9.72 -35.11
N LEU A 280 -16.02 10.61 -34.13
CA LEU A 280 -14.84 10.61 -33.26
C LEU A 280 -14.72 9.32 -32.44
N ALA A 281 -15.82 8.89 -31.79
CA ALA A 281 -15.84 7.70 -30.95
C ALA A 281 -15.42 6.46 -31.76
N ASP A 282 -16.07 6.22 -32.89
CA ASP A 282 -15.73 5.15 -33.83
C ASP A 282 -14.27 5.17 -34.27
N ARG A 283 -13.67 6.35 -34.45
CA ARG A 283 -12.26 6.46 -34.88
C ARG A 283 -11.27 6.12 -33.78
N LEU A 284 -11.62 6.38 -32.52
CA LEU A 284 -10.68 6.33 -31.40
C LEU A 284 -10.86 5.11 -30.50
N GLU A 285 -12.05 4.49 -30.49
CA GLU A 285 -12.37 3.28 -29.75
C GLU A 285 -11.90 2.03 -30.53
N ASP A 286 -10.64 1.64 -30.33
CA ASP A 286 -10.07 0.47 -31.03
C ASP A 286 -10.71 -0.85 -30.56
N GLY A 287 -11.17 -1.64 -31.54
CA GLY A 287 -11.68 -3.00 -31.30
C GLY A 287 -13.05 -3.02 -30.64
N THR A 288 -13.39 -4.15 -30.03
CA THR A 288 -14.62 -4.27 -29.25
C THR A 288 -14.43 -3.58 -27.90
N ILE A 289 -15.20 -2.53 -27.66
CA ILE A 289 -15.19 -1.79 -26.40
C ILE A 289 -15.71 -2.64 -25.22
N ASN A 290 -15.42 -2.22 -23.99
CA ASN A 290 -15.87 -2.91 -22.78
C ASN A 290 -17.38 -2.67 -22.51
N PHE A 291 -18.22 -3.17 -23.41
CA PHE A 291 -19.64 -2.84 -23.53
C PHE A 291 -20.47 -3.23 -22.29
N LEU A 292 -20.12 -4.31 -21.59
CA LEU A 292 -20.77 -4.69 -20.33
C LEU A 292 -20.46 -3.72 -19.20
N SER A 293 -19.19 -3.29 -19.09
CA SER A 293 -18.80 -2.29 -18.10
C SER A 293 -19.41 -0.92 -18.41
N ILE A 294 -19.55 -0.60 -19.70
CA ILE A 294 -20.26 0.61 -20.14
C ILE A 294 -21.72 0.56 -19.73
N ALA A 295 -22.43 -0.55 -19.99
CA ALA A 295 -23.81 -0.74 -19.56
C ALA A 295 -23.98 -0.60 -18.04
N ALA A 296 -23.02 -1.14 -17.26
CA ALA A 296 -23.02 -1.04 -15.81
C ALA A 296 -22.97 0.40 -15.28
N LEU A 297 -22.59 1.41 -16.07
CA LEU A 297 -22.59 2.80 -15.62
C LEU A 297 -24.01 3.33 -15.34
N LEU A 298 -25.05 2.83 -16.00
CA LEU A 298 -26.44 3.25 -15.74
C LEU A 298 -26.85 3.00 -14.28
N PRO A 299 -26.81 1.75 -13.77
CA PRO A 299 -27.13 1.51 -12.37
C PRO A 299 -26.15 2.19 -11.40
N CYS A 300 -24.90 2.45 -11.80
CA CYS A 300 -23.95 3.22 -10.97
C CYS A 300 -24.39 4.68 -10.77
N LEU A 301 -24.79 5.35 -11.85
CA LEU A 301 -25.29 6.73 -11.80
C LEU A 301 -26.58 6.82 -10.97
N GLU A 302 -27.48 5.85 -11.14
CA GLU A 302 -28.76 5.78 -10.44
C GLU A 302 -28.59 5.45 -8.95
N ALA A 303 -27.71 4.51 -8.61
CA ALA A 303 -27.43 4.15 -7.22
C ALA A 303 -26.92 5.35 -6.43
N LEU A 304 -25.98 6.12 -6.98
CA LEU A 304 -25.44 7.30 -6.31
C LEU A 304 -26.51 8.40 -6.14
N ALA A 305 -27.32 8.65 -7.17
CA ALA A 305 -28.43 9.62 -7.09
C ALA A 305 -29.53 9.18 -6.10
N ARG A 306 -29.75 7.87 -5.93
CA ARG A 306 -30.71 7.32 -4.96
C ARG A 306 -30.21 7.41 -3.53
N LEU A 307 -28.92 7.17 -3.30
CA LEU A 307 -28.30 7.29 -1.97
C LEU A 307 -28.20 8.74 -1.52
N ILE A 308 -27.92 9.65 -2.45
CA ILE A 308 -27.69 11.07 -2.18
C ILE A 308 -28.53 11.90 -3.16
N PRO A 309 -29.84 12.05 -2.89
CA PRO A 309 -30.76 12.76 -3.77
C PRO A 309 -30.48 14.27 -3.82
N GLY A 310 -30.95 14.91 -4.89
CA GLY A 310 -30.79 16.34 -5.16
C GLY A 310 -29.50 16.67 -5.91
N ALA A 311 -28.78 17.71 -5.49
CA ALA A 311 -27.51 18.11 -6.08
C ALA A 311 -26.37 17.15 -5.63
N THR A 312 -26.43 15.90 -6.07
CA THR A 312 -25.64 14.76 -5.58
C THR A 312 -24.16 15.09 -5.39
N MET A 313 -23.47 15.56 -6.45
CA MET A 313 -22.03 15.84 -6.37
C MET A 313 -21.69 17.07 -5.52
N ASP A 314 -22.55 18.09 -5.46
CA ASP A 314 -22.38 19.24 -4.57
C ASP A 314 -22.50 18.84 -3.10
N ARG A 315 -23.44 17.95 -2.78
CA ARG A 315 -23.60 17.38 -1.44
C ARG A 315 -22.39 16.53 -1.06
N ILE A 316 -21.93 15.66 -1.96
CA ILE A 316 -20.70 14.87 -1.77
C ILE A 316 -19.50 15.79 -1.52
N GLN A 317 -19.36 16.88 -2.28
CA GLN A 317 -18.29 17.85 -2.09
C GLN A 317 -18.33 18.46 -0.69
N ARG A 318 -19.48 18.93 -0.23
CA ARG A 318 -19.62 19.53 1.10
C ARG A 318 -19.29 18.54 2.20
N HIS A 319 -19.86 17.33 2.17
CA HIS A 319 -19.59 16.27 3.14
C HIS A 319 -18.10 15.94 3.24
N THR A 320 -17.49 15.60 2.10
CA THR A 320 -16.10 15.15 2.06
C THR A 320 -15.11 16.28 2.38
N PHE A 321 -15.43 17.53 2.04
CA PHE A 321 -14.67 18.70 2.46
C PHE A 321 -14.73 18.90 3.98
N GLN A 322 -15.90 18.76 4.62
CA GLN A 322 -16.01 18.88 6.08
C GLN A 322 -15.17 17.82 6.79
N LEU A 323 -15.16 16.58 6.30
CA LEU A 323 -14.31 15.51 6.83
C LEU A 323 -12.82 15.85 6.70
N ALA A 324 -12.41 16.32 5.52
CA ALA A 324 -11.02 16.69 5.28
C ALA A 324 -10.58 17.87 6.16
N ARG A 325 -11.44 18.88 6.30
CA ARG A 325 -11.21 20.04 7.17
C ARG A 325 -11.13 19.63 8.65
N HIS A 326 -11.99 18.72 9.11
CA HIS A 326 -11.96 18.18 10.47
C HIS A 326 -10.66 17.42 10.72
N CYS A 327 -10.30 16.49 9.83
CA CYS A 327 -9.04 15.75 9.88
C CYS A 327 -7.82 16.68 9.94
N TYR A 328 -7.75 17.67 9.03
CA TYR A 328 -6.66 18.64 8.98
C TYR A 328 -6.49 19.36 10.32
N ARG A 329 -7.59 19.83 10.93
CA ARG A 329 -7.55 20.58 12.20
C ARG A 329 -7.17 19.69 13.38
N GLU A 330 -7.74 18.50 13.46
CA GLU A 330 -7.44 17.56 14.55
C GLU A 330 -5.98 17.10 14.51
N LEU A 331 -5.45 16.77 13.33
CA LEU A 331 -4.04 16.42 13.18
C LEU A 331 -3.13 17.61 13.47
N GLN A 332 -3.46 18.81 12.97
CA GLN A 332 -2.69 20.03 13.24
C GLN A 332 -2.63 20.38 14.74
N ALA A 333 -3.67 20.04 15.51
CA ALA A 333 -3.74 20.30 16.94
C ALA A 333 -2.91 19.33 17.81
N LEU A 334 -2.39 18.23 17.23
CA LEU A 334 -1.59 17.27 17.98
C LEU A 334 -0.20 17.83 18.33
N GLN A 335 0.14 17.78 19.61
CA GLN A 335 1.44 18.20 20.15
C GLN A 335 2.02 17.12 21.07
N HIS A 336 3.33 16.95 21.03
CA HIS A 336 4.09 16.20 22.03
C HIS A 336 4.12 16.98 23.35
N ALA A 337 4.46 16.31 24.45
CA ALA A 337 4.59 16.94 25.78
C ALA A 337 5.60 18.09 25.85
N ASN A 338 6.56 18.15 24.92
CA ASN A 338 7.51 19.26 24.79
C ASN A 338 6.98 20.46 23.96
N GLY A 339 5.71 20.41 23.53
CA GLY A 339 5.09 21.40 22.67
C GLY A 339 5.42 21.24 21.18
N GLY A 340 6.25 20.27 20.80
CA GLY A 340 6.57 19.97 19.40
C GLY A 340 5.36 19.43 18.64
N ARG A 341 5.28 19.73 17.34
CA ARG A 341 4.22 19.21 16.46
C ARG A 341 4.41 17.72 16.16
N VAL A 342 3.30 16.97 16.07
CA VAL A 342 3.32 15.52 15.81
C VAL A 342 3.19 15.19 14.32
N VAL A 343 2.72 16.13 13.52
CA VAL A 343 2.54 15.95 12.08
C VAL A 343 3.12 17.13 11.31
N ASP A 344 3.64 16.84 10.12
CA ASP A 344 3.99 17.83 9.11
C ASP A 344 2.98 17.74 7.96
N LEU A 345 2.26 18.82 7.67
CA LEU A 345 1.11 18.84 6.76
C LEU A 345 1.47 19.45 5.41
N TYR A 346 1.20 18.75 4.30
CA TYR A 346 1.57 19.16 2.94
C TYR A 346 0.36 19.65 2.14
N HIS A 347 0.06 20.95 2.21
CA HIS A 347 -1.13 21.54 1.56
C HIS A 347 -0.85 22.93 0.99
N ASP A 348 -1.51 23.26 -0.13
CA ASP A 348 -1.43 24.59 -0.75
C ASP A 348 -2.57 25.54 -0.31
N THR A 349 -3.48 25.06 0.55
CA THR A 349 -4.60 25.84 1.11
C THR A 349 -4.79 25.55 2.60
N ALA A 350 -5.56 26.38 3.30
CA ALA A 350 -5.88 26.24 4.73
C ALA A 350 -7.27 25.59 4.98
N PHE A 351 -7.81 24.82 4.02
CA PHE A 351 -9.13 24.18 4.14
C PHE A 351 -10.27 25.18 4.46
N GLY A 352 -10.21 26.37 3.85
CA GLY A 352 -11.20 27.43 4.06
C GLY A 352 -12.43 27.33 3.15
N ASP A 353 -12.28 26.78 1.94
CA ASP A 353 -13.33 26.73 0.92
C ASP A 353 -13.25 25.42 0.11
N ALA A 354 -14.40 24.71 0.02
CA ALA A 354 -14.55 23.47 -0.74
C ALA A 354 -14.28 23.63 -2.24
N ARG A 355 -14.35 24.84 -2.79
CA ARG A 355 -14.00 25.14 -4.19
C ARG A 355 -12.50 25.12 -4.45
N THR A 356 -11.69 25.37 -3.43
CA THR A 356 -10.22 25.48 -3.53
C THR A 356 -9.49 24.26 -2.96
N GLN A 357 -10.16 23.46 -2.14
CA GLN A 357 -9.60 22.28 -1.49
C GLN A 357 -10.56 21.09 -1.59
N GLY A 358 -10.01 19.93 -1.93
CA GLY A 358 -10.70 18.66 -2.03
C GLY A 358 -10.61 17.82 -0.77
N ALA A 359 -11.07 16.58 -0.90
CA ALA A 359 -11.22 15.62 0.18
C ALA A 359 -9.92 14.85 0.52
N ILE A 360 -8.75 15.51 0.42
CA ILE A 360 -7.43 14.89 0.63
C ILE A 360 -6.70 15.63 1.74
N VAL A 361 -6.12 14.87 2.68
CA VAL A 361 -5.16 15.37 3.67
C VAL A 361 -3.87 14.57 3.56
N ASN A 362 -2.75 15.27 3.42
CA ASN A 362 -1.43 14.68 3.23
C ASN A 362 -0.46 15.16 4.31
N PHE A 363 0.26 14.22 4.93
CA PHE A 363 1.15 14.51 6.04
C PHE A 363 2.28 13.48 6.18
N ASN A 364 3.30 13.85 6.94
CA ASN A 364 4.19 12.91 7.62
C ASN A 364 4.01 13.02 9.13
N VAL A 365 4.38 11.97 9.86
CA VAL A 365 4.40 11.96 11.32
C VAL A 365 5.81 12.33 11.79
N LEU A 366 5.89 13.07 12.89
CA LEU A 366 7.13 13.54 13.49
C LEU A 366 7.32 12.91 14.87
N ASN A 367 8.58 12.67 15.22
CA ASN A 367 9.01 12.37 16.57
C ASN A 367 9.08 13.66 17.40
N ASP A 368 9.22 13.51 18.71
CA ASP A 368 9.30 14.64 19.63
C ASP A 368 10.61 15.44 19.50
N ASP A 369 11.65 14.87 18.89
CA ASP A 369 12.88 15.56 18.48
C ASP A 369 12.75 16.30 17.13
N GLY A 370 11.58 16.20 16.47
CA GLY A 370 11.30 16.79 15.17
C GLY A 370 11.74 15.95 13.96
N GLY A 371 12.32 14.77 14.18
CA GLY A 371 12.65 13.82 13.10
C GLY A 371 11.41 13.20 12.46
N HIS A 372 11.51 12.77 11.21
CA HIS A 372 10.40 12.11 10.52
C HIS A 372 10.27 10.65 10.93
N VAL A 373 9.03 10.20 11.14
CA VAL A 373 8.65 8.79 11.19
C VAL A 373 8.43 8.30 9.77
N GLY A 374 9.02 7.15 9.43
CA GLY A 374 8.87 6.55 8.12
C GLY A 374 7.41 6.22 7.79
N PHE A 375 6.95 6.51 6.57
CA PHE A 375 5.56 6.24 6.19
C PHE A 375 5.21 4.74 6.19
N ALA A 376 6.18 3.83 6.07
CA ALA A 376 5.95 2.39 6.16
C ALA A 376 5.60 1.98 7.60
N GLU A 377 6.19 2.63 8.60
CA GLU A 377 5.80 2.48 10.00
C GLU A 377 4.36 2.94 10.21
N VAL A 378 4.01 4.12 9.72
CA VAL A 378 2.63 4.66 9.85
C VAL A 378 1.61 3.74 9.17
N ALA A 379 1.93 3.21 7.98
CA ALA A 379 1.08 2.22 7.31
C ALA A 379 0.91 0.94 8.12
N CYS A 380 1.98 0.45 8.75
CA CYS A 380 1.94 -0.73 9.62
C CYS A 380 1.05 -0.49 10.86
N MET A 381 1.19 0.67 11.51
CA MET A 381 0.40 1.03 12.68
C MET A 381 -1.08 1.25 12.33
N ALA A 382 -1.35 1.89 11.18
CA ALA A 382 -2.70 2.04 10.64
C ALA A 382 -3.35 0.68 10.40
N ALA A 383 -2.65 -0.26 9.76
CA ALA A 383 -3.16 -1.61 9.52
C ALA A 383 -3.48 -2.36 10.83
N ASN A 384 -2.66 -2.19 11.88
CA ASN A 384 -2.91 -2.80 13.20
C ASN A 384 -4.16 -2.22 13.88
N HIS A 385 -4.57 -1.01 13.51
CA HIS A 385 -5.78 -0.35 13.98
C HIS A 385 -6.96 -0.50 13.01
N GLY A 386 -6.86 -1.36 11.99
CA GLY A 386 -7.90 -1.55 10.97
C GLY A 386 -8.13 -0.33 10.07
N ILE A 387 -7.13 0.55 9.93
CA ILE A 387 -7.17 1.74 9.08
C ILE A 387 -6.40 1.47 7.78
N TYR A 388 -7.06 1.69 6.66
CA TYR A 388 -6.52 1.51 5.30
C TYR A 388 -6.27 2.88 4.69
N LEU A 389 -5.00 3.26 4.59
CA LEU A 389 -4.53 4.52 4.01
C LEU A 389 -3.45 4.25 2.96
N ARG A 390 -3.02 5.29 2.25
CA ARG A 390 -1.99 5.17 1.20
C ARG A 390 -0.72 5.92 1.56
N THR A 391 0.41 5.39 1.11
CA THR A 391 1.74 5.99 1.33
C THR A 391 2.54 6.14 0.03
N GLY A 392 3.61 6.93 0.09
CA GLY A 392 4.53 7.22 -1.03
C GLY A 392 4.27 8.59 -1.68
N CYS A 393 4.52 8.70 -2.99
CA CYS A 393 4.34 9.94 -3.77
C CYS A 393 3.03 9.97 -4.60
N PHE A 394 2.16 8.96 -4.47
CA PHE A 394 0.82 8.91 -5.10
C PHE A 394 0.77 9.13 -6.62
N CYS A 395 1.86 8.81 -7.33
CA CYS A 395 2.02 9.08 -8.76
C CYS A 395 2.01 10.58 -9.11
N ASN A 396 2.38 11.47 -8.17
CA ASN A 396 2.53 12.91 -8.38
C ASN A 396 3.96 13.35 -8.01
N PRO A 397 4.99 12.96 -8.78
CA PRO A 397 6.38 13.15 -8.39
C PRO A 397 6.75 14.63 -8.22
N GLY A 398 6.25 15.53 -9.07
CA GLY A 398 6.53 16.97 -8.94
C GLY A 398 5.94 17.57 -7.66
N ALA A 399 4.71 17.21 -7.30
CA ALA A 399 4.09 17.66 -6.05
C ALA A 399 4.81 17.06 -4.83
N CYS A 400 5.17 15.78 -4.90
CA CYS A 400 5.93 15.10 -3.84
C CYS A 400 7.28 15.77 -3.61
N GLN A 401 8.04 15.99 -4.68
CA GLN A 401 9.33 16.65 -4.65
C GLN A 401 9.24 18.07 -4.04
N ARG A 402 8.25 18.86 -4.47
CA ARG A 402 8.03 20.23 -3.98
C ARG A 402 7.69 20.27 -2.49
N HIS A 403 6.76 19.43 -2.04
CA HIS A 403 6.31 19.42 -0.64
C HIS A 403 7.35 18.83 0.31
N LEU A 404 8.11 17.82 -0.13
CA LEU A 404 9.21 17.24 0.64
C LEU A 404 10.52 18.05 0.54
N ARG A 405 10.54 19.12 -0.28
CA ARG A 405 11.69 20.02 -0.49
C ARG A 405 12.94 19.29 -1.01
N LEU A 406 12.73 18.34 -1.92
CA LEU A 406 13.81 17.53 -2.51
C LEU A 406 14.33 18.16 -3.81
N ALA A 407 15.64 18.28 -3.97
CA ALA A 407 16.25 18.65 -5.25
C ALA A 407 16.29 17.45 -6.21
N ASP A 408 16.51 17.71 -7.51
CA ASP A 408 16.67 16.63 -8.50
C ASP A 408 17.86 15.72 -8.15
N ASP A 409 18.94 16.29 -7.63
CA ASP A 409 20.11 15.55 -7.16
C ASP A 409 19.81 14.66 -5.95
N ASP A 410 18.91 15.09 -5.05
CA ASP A 410 18.46 14.27 -3.92
C ASP A 410 17.70 13.04 -4.42
N LEU A 411 16.81 13.21 -5.40
CA LEU A 411 16.08 12.09 -6.01
C LEU A 411 17.03 11.09 -6.70
N LEU A 412 18.04 11.59 -7.42
CA LEU A 412 19.05 10.74 -8.04
C LEU A 412 19.92 10.03 -7.01
N ARG A 413 20.27 10.69 -5.91
CA ARG A 413 20.97 10.09 -4.77
C ARG A 413 20.12 9.02 -4.08
N HIS A 414 18.84 9.28 -3.85
CA HIS A 414 17.91 8.29 -3.29
C HIS A 414 17.84 7.04 -4.17
N TYR A 415 17.72 7.22 -5.49
CA TYR A 415 17.74 6.11 -6.44
C TYR A 415 19.05 5.32 -6.39
N ARG A 416 20.21 6.00 -6.35
CA ARG A 416 21.53 5.37 -6.21
C ARG A 416 21.68 4.63 -4.87
N ALA A 417 21.01 5.08 -3.81
CA ALA A 417 20.93 4.41 -2.52
C ALA A 417 19.95 3.22 -2.51
N GLY A 418 19.32 2.90 -3.65
CA GLY A 418 18.43 1.76 -3.82
C GLY A 418 16.95 2.08 -3.64
N HIS A 419 16.56 3.36 -3.53
CA HIS A 419 15.15 3.72 -3.44
C HIS A 419 14.45 3.62 -4.80
N VAL A 420 13.34 2.89 -4.83
CA VAL A 420 12.42 2.81 -5.96
C VAL A 420 10.98 3.04 -5.51
N CYS A 421 10.17 3.58 -6.41
CA CYS A 421 8.77 3.87 -6.10
C CYS A 421 8.03 2.61 -5.63
N GLY A 422 7.52 2.65 -4.40
CA GLY A 422 6.76 1.56 -3.77
C GLY A 422 7.59 0.55 -2.98
N ASP A 423 8.89 0.82 -2.75
CA ASP A 423 9.68 0.07 -1.79
C ASP A 423 9.39 0.48 -0.33
N ALA A 424 10.13 -0.13 0.61
CA ALA A 424 10.04 0.16 2.04
C ALA A 424 11.13 1.13 2.52
N ASN A 425 11.92 1.73 1.62
CA ASN A 425 12.95 2.72 1.96
C ASN A 425 12.30 4.10 2.05
N ASP A 426 11.67 4.37 3.18
CA ASP A 426 10.85 5.55 3.42
C ASP A 426 11.61 6.75 4.02
N LEU A 427 12.80 6.51 4.59
CA LEU A 427 13.72 7.53 5.10
C LEU A 427 15.15 7.32 4.58
N ILE A 428 15.75 8.34 3.99
CA ILE A 428 17.18 8.37 3.61
C ILE A 428 17.83 9.55 4.32
N ASP A 429 18.80 9.25 5.18
CA ASP A 429 19.50 10.26 6.00
C ASP A 429 18.55 11.16 6.81
N GLY A 430 17.45 10.57 7.30
CA GLY A 430 16.40 11.27 8.06
C GLY A 430 15.41 12.08 7.21
N GLN A 431 15.59 12.14 5.89
CA GLN A 431 14.65 12.79 4.97
C GLN A 431 13.62 11.78 4.45
N PRO A 432 12.32 12.13 4.45
CA PRO A 432 11.28 11.28 3.90
C PRO A 432 11.38 11.21 2.37
N THR A 433 11.24 9.99 1.83
CA THR A 433 11.18 9.74 0.37
C THR A 433 9.74 9.79 -0.17
N GLY A 434 8.76 9.98 0.73
CA GLY A 434 7.33 9.97 0.44
C GLY A 434 6.51 10.50 1.62
N SER A 435 5.21 10.29 1.58
CA SER A 435 4.29 10.79 2.62
C SER A 435 3.11 9.85 2.85
N VAL A 436 2.25 10.19 3.82
CA VAL A 436 0.99 9.51 4.11
C VAL A 436 -0.17 10.35 3.59
N ARG A 437 -1.06 9.76 2.80
CA ARG A 437 -2.26 10.42 2.28
C ARG A 437 -3.51 9.69 2.75
N VAL A 438 -4.41 10.46 3.35
CA VAL A 438 -5.79 10.05 3.63
C VAL A 438 -6.74 10.84 2.75
N SER A 439 -7.82 10.19 2.33
CA SER A 439 -8.80 10.78 1.42
C SER A 439 -10.18 10.20 1.67
N PHE A 440 -11.18 11.07 1.61
CA PHE A 440 -12.53 10.80 2.10
C PHE A 440 -13.51 10.66 0.93
N GLY A 441 -14.46 9.73 1.06
CA GLY A 441 -15.56 9.53 0.13
C GLY A 441 -16.90 9.80 0.80
N TYR A 442 -17.97 9.71 0.02
CA TYR A 442 -19.32 9.95 0.53
C TYR A 442 -19.78 8.93 1.57
N CYS A 443 -19.15 7.76 1.64
CA CYS A 443 -19.42 6.75 2.66
C CYS A 443 -18.50 6.84 3.89
N THR A 444 -17.50 7.73 3.88
CA THR A 444 -16.64 7.94 5.05
C THR A 444 -17.41 8.66 6.15
N ARG A 445 -17.20 8.22 7.39
CA ARG A 445 -17.87 8.76 8.58
C ARG A 445 -16.93 9.68 9.34
N ARG A 446 -17.49 10.57 10.16
CA ARG A 446 -16.68 11.37 11.10
C ARG A 446 -15.88 10.47 12.06
N SER A 447 -16.48 9.37 12.53
CA SER A 447 -15.81 8.40 13.40
C SER A 447 -14.58 7.76 12.77
N ASP A 448 -14.51 7.66 11.44
CA ASP A 448 -13.33 7.14 10.73
C ASP A 448 -12.16 8.12 10.85
N VAL A 449 -12.45 9.43 10.75
CA VAL A 449 -11.46 10.49 11.00
C VAL A 449 -10.99 10.45 12.45
N ASP A 450 -11.93 10.35 13.40
CA ASP A 450 -11.62 10.32 14.82
C ASP A 450 -10.75 9.09 15.18
N ARG A 451 -10.98 7.94 14.53
CA ARG A 451 -10.15 6.73 14.67
C ARG A 451 -8.73 6.92 14.16
N LEU A 452 -8.55 7.59 13.02
CA LEU A 452 -7.22 7.96 12.51
C LEU A 452 -6.48 8.86 13.51
N VAL A 453 -7.13 9.93 13.97
CA VAL A 453 -6.55 10.88 14.92
C VAL A 453 -6.21 10.18 16.23
N ALA A 454 -7.09 9.31 16.72
CA ALA A 454 -6.85 8.52 17.93
C ALA A 454 -5.66 7.57 17.77
N MET A 455 -5.50 6.92 16.61
CA MET A 455 -4.34 6.08 16.31
C MET A 455 -3.06 6.92 16.33
N VAL A 456 -3.03 8.08 15.64
CA VAL A 456 -1.84 8.96 15.65
C VAL A 456 -1.53 9.44 17.07
N ARG A 457 -2.56 9.85 17.83
CA ARG A 457 -2.42 10.29 19.22
C ARG A 457 -1.95 9.19 20.16
N ARG A 458 -2.36 7.94 19.95
CA ARG A 458 -1.95 6.80 20.78
C ARG A 458 -0.54 6.35 20.44
N CYS A 459 -0.19 6.32 19.15
CA CYS A 459 1.05 5.72 18.68
C CYS A 459 2.24 6.68 18.71
N TYR A 460 2.00 7.98 18.49
CA TYR A 460 3.09 8.93 18.20
C TYR A 460 3.12 10.15 19.12
N VAL A 461 2.03 10.52 19.80
CA VAL A 461 2.09 11.61 20.78
C VAL A 461 2.83 11.14 22.03
N ARG A 462 3.96 11.79 22.30
CA ARG A 462 4.68 11.61 23.57
C ARG A 462 3.97 12.36 24.69
N ARG A 463 3.54 11.65 25.73
CA ARG A 463 2.75 12.23 26.85
C ARG A 463 3.57 12.67 28.06
N THR A 464 4.81 12.22 28.18
CA THR A 464 5.70 12.53 29.31
C THR A 464 7.08 12.99 28.83
N LEU A 465 7.61 14.02 29.50
CA LEU A 465 8.98 14.52 29.33
C LEU A 465 9.99 13.66 30.11
N THR A 466 9.92 12.34 30.03
CA THR A 466 11.01 11.52 30.56
C THR A 466 12.17 11.62 29.59
N GLY A 467 13.24 12.37 29.89
CA GLY A 467 14.38 12.50 28.98
C GLY A 467 14.92 11.14 28.53
N PRO A 468 15.69 11.07 27.43
CA PRO A 468 16.48 9.88 27.14
C PRO A 468 17.33 9.59 28.38
N LEU A 469 17.07 8.45 29.05
CA LEU A 469 17.90 8.00 30.17
C LEU A 469 19.35 7.93 29.66
N SER A 470 20.27 8.58 30.40
CA SER A 470 21.67 8.51 30.03
C SER A 470 22.11 7.05 30.09
N ARG A 471 23.05 6.68 29.21
CA ARG A 471 23.69 5.35 29.23
C ARG A 471 24.20 5.00 30.63
N ALA A 472 24.59 5.99 31.44
CA ALA A 472 25.03 5.82 32.82
C ALA A 472 23.89 5.47 33.79
N ASP A 473 22.69 6.05 33.62
CA ASP A 473 21.53 5.78 34.49
C ASP A 473 20.93 4.39 34.27
N VAL A 474 20.99 3.91 33.02
CA VAL A 474 20.61 2.53 32.66
C VAL A 474 21.59 1.52 33.26
N LEU A 475 22.90 1.84 33.28
CA LEU A 475 23.93 0.97 33.85
C LEU A 475 23.87 0.86 35.38
N ALA A 476 23.34 1.86 36.08
CA ALA A 476 23.25 1.86 37.54
C ALA A 476 22.16 0.92 38.10
N GLN A 477 21.21 0.46 37.26
CA GLN A 477 20.06 -0.35 37.70
C GLN A 477 20.23 -1.87 37.55
N TYR A 478 21.25 -2.35 36.82
CA TYR A 478 21.46 -3.77 36.60
C TYR A 478 22.54 -4.31 37.55
N LYS A 479 22.12 -5.08 38.56
CA LYS A 479 23.04 -5.84 39.44
C LYS A 479 23.95 -6.73 38.59
N SER A 480 25.25 -6.67 38.88
CA SER A 480 26.30 -7.49 38.29
C SER A 480 25.98 -8.98 38.41
N TYR A 481 25.68 -9.63 37.28
CA TYR A 481 25.72 -11.09 37.17
C TYR A 481 27.04 -11.52 36.54
N ASP A 482 27.53 -12.68 36.99
CA ASP A 482 28.60 -13.45 36.38
C ASP A 482 28.40 -13.66 34.87
N ARG A 483 29.49 -14.00 34.19
CA ARG A 483 29.64 -14.33 32.74
C ARG A 483 28.33 -14.71 32.02
N PRO A 484 28.07 -14.20 30.79
CA PRO A 484 26.83 -14.48 30.07
C PRO A 484 26.54 -15.99 29.95
N ARG A 485 25.27 -16.38 30.04
CA ARG A 485 24.85 -17.80 29.95
C ARG A 485 23.67 -18.01 29.03
N LEU A 486 23.57 -19.21 28.48
CA LEU A 486 22.38 -19.69 27.77
C LEU A 486 21.32 -20.06 28.82
N VAL A 487 20.32 -19.18 29.00
CA VAL A 487 19.29 -19.36 30.03
C VAL A 487 18.07 -20.14 29.53
N GLN A 488 17.86 -20.20 28.21
CA GLN A 488 16.80 -21.01 27.63
C GLN A 488 17.16 -21.46 26.21
N LEU A 489 16.74 -22.69 25.88
CA LEU A 489 16.85 -23.26 24.55
C LEU A 489 15.45 -23.62 24.04
N CYS A 490 15.10 -23.06 22.88
CA CYS A 490 13.79 -23.23 22.24
C CYS A 490 13.92 -23.84 20.85
N LEU A 491 13.03 -24.77 20.56
CA LEU A 491 12.81 -25.31 19.23
C LEU A 491 11.41 -24.97 18.73
N TYR A 492 11.28 -24.83 17.42
CA TYR A 492 10.01 -24.66 16.73
C TYR A 492 9.86 -25.74 15.65
N PRO A 493 9.60 -27.01 16.03
CA PRO A 493 9.52 -28.12 15.08
C PRO A 493 8.54 -27.87 13.92
N VAL A 494 7.39 -27.26 14.24
CA VAL A 494 6.40 -26.81 13.24
C VAL A 494 6.48 -25.29 13.07
N LYS A 495 6.66 -24.82 11.83
CA LYS A 495 6.76 -23.40 11.50
C LYS A 495 5.51 -22.65 11.97
N SER A 496 5.73 -21.56 12.71
CA SER A 496 4.68 -20.70 13.30
C SER A 496 3.88 -21.33 14.45
N CYS A 497 4.22 -22.52 14.94
CA CYS A 497 3.60 -23.05 16.17
C CYS A 497 4.35 -22.59 17.44
N GLY A 498 3.85 -22.95 18.62
CA GLY A 498 4.49 -22.66 19.90
C GLY A 498 5.91 -23.27 20.03
N PRO A 499 6.71 -22.82 21.01
CA PRO A 499 8.01 -23.41 21.28
C PRO A 499 7.91 -24.76 22.00
N LEU A 500 8.84 -25.65 21.69
CA LEU A 500 9.31 -26.70 22.60
C LEU A 500 10.48 -26.10 23.41
N ARG A 501 10.40 -26.16 24.74
CA ARG A 501 11.47 -25.69 25.63
C ARG A 501 12.27 -26.85 26.17
N VAL A 502 13.59 -26.79 26.03
CA VAL A 502 14.48 -27.76 26.68
C VAL A 502 14.54 -27.43 28.17
N THR A 503 14.16 -28.38 29.02
CA THR A 503 14.04 -28.19 30.47
C THR A 503 15.25 -28.71 31.26
N ALA A 504 16.02 -29.63 30.70
CA ALA A 504 17.25 -30.19 31.29
C ALA A 504 18.21 -30.68 30.19
N GLY A 505 19.50 -30.76 30.51
CA GLY A 505 20.54 -31.24 29.58
C GLY A 505 20.87 -30.23 28.49
N GLY A 506 20.95 -30.67 27.24
CA GLY A 506 21.11 -29.84 26.05
C GLY A 506 20.26 -30.34 24.88
N TRP A 507 20.59 -29.91 23.67
CA TRP A 507 19.93 -30.41 22.46
C TRP A 507 20.94 -30.66 21.33
N PRO A 508 20.81 -31.75 20.56
CA PRO A 508 21.74 -32.06 19.47
C PRO A 508 21.68 -31.02 18.36
N LEU A 509 22.84 -30.72 17.79
CA LEU A 509 22.99 -29.87 16.60
C LEU A 509 22.87 -30.70 15.32
N ALA A 510 22.44 -30.04 14.25
CA ALA A 510 22.28 -30.58 12.91
C ALA A 510 22.83 -29.56 11.89
N PRO A 511 23.07 -29.95 10.61
CA PRO A 511 23.54 -29.00 9.58
C PRO A 511 22.67 -27.74 9.42
N THR A 512 21.41 -27.81 9.84
CA THR A 512 20.41 -26.73 9.75
C THR A 512 20.23 -25.93 11.04
N GLY A 513 21.00 -26.21 12.11
CA GLY A 513 20.87 -25.56 13.42
C GLY A 513 20.62 -26.58 14.54
N LEU A 514 19.50 -26.47 15.26
CA LEU A 514 19.07 -27.45 16.25
C LEU A 514 18.36 -28.61 15.54
N LEU A 515 18.63 -29.85 15.94
CA LEU A 515 17.97 -31.04 15.37
C LEU A 515 16.46 -30.91 15.51
N TYR A 516 15.74 -31.18 14.42
CA TYR A 516 14.27 -31.05 14.28
C TYR A 516 13.69 -29.62 14.24
N ASP A 517 14.50 -28.56 14.33
CA ASP A 517 13.98 -27.19 14.25
C ASP A 517 13.47 -26.84 12.84
N ARG A 518 12.20 -26.39 12.78
CA ARG A 518 11.46 -26.04 11.57
C ARG A 518 11.46 -27.15 10.50
N ALA A 519 11.27 -28.40 10.93
CA ALA A 519 11.15 -29.55 10.04
C ALA A 519 9.75 -29.71 9.41
N PHE A 520 8.72 -29.05 9.98
CA PHE A 520 7.34 -29.15 9.52
C PHE A 520 6.71 -27.78 9.22
N LEU A 521 5.70 -27.76 8.34
CA LEU A 521 4.88 -26.57 8.05
C LEU A 521 3.42 -26.93 7.80
N ILE A 522 2.51 -26.01 8.09
CA ILE A 522 1.09 -26.15 7.79
C ILE A 522 0.78 -25.37 6.51
N VAL A 523 -0.02 -25.93 5.60
CA VAL A 523 -0.50 -25.29 4.36
C VAL A 523 -2.03 -25.31 4.30
N ASP A 524 -2.60 -24.40 3.50
CA ASP A 524 -4.00 -24.45 3.09
C ASP A 524 -4.23 -25.39 1.89
N GLU A 525 -5.50 -25.52 1.48
CA GLU A 525 -5.96 -26.34 0.35
C GLU A 525 -5.33 -25.98 -1.00
N HIS A 526 -4.71 -24.79 -1.10
CA HIS A 526 -4.01 -24.33 -2.30
C HIS A 526 -2.48 -24.51 -2.19
N GLY A 527 -2.00 -25.17 -1.13
CA GLY A 527 -0.57 -25.39 -0.88
C GLY A 527 0.16 -24.13 -0.41
N ALA A 528 -0.53 -23.07 0.01
CA ALA A 528 0.12 -21.88 0.54
C ALA A 528 0.47 -22.05 2.02
N ALA A 529 1.71 -21.73 2.39
CA ALA A 529 2.16 -21.88 3.78
C ALA A 529 1.42 -20.96 4.76
N MET A 530 0.87 -21.54 5.83
CA MET A 530 0.24 -20.80 6.92
C MET A 530 1.29 -20.17 7.82
N THR A 531 0.99 -18.96 8.31
CA THR A 531 1.86 -18.22 9.20
C THR A 531 1.05 -17.63 10.35
N GLN A 532 1.68 -17.39 11.50
CA GLN A 532 1.06 -16.68 12.62
C GLN A 532 0.53 -15.28 12.24
N LYS A 533 1.05 -14.66 11.17
CA LYS A 533 0.48 -13.41 10.63
C LYS A 533 -0.91 -13.61 10.03
N LYS A 534 -1.16 -14.73 9.37
CA LYS A 534 -2.47 -15.07 8.77
C LYS A 534 -3.39 -15.70 9.83
N LEU A 535 -2.83 -16.55 10.68
CA LEU A 535 -3.56 -17.35 11.67
C LEU A 535 -2.82 -17.36 13.03
N PRO A 536 -3.01 -16.34 13.88
CA PRO A 536 -2.29 -16.21 15.17
C PRO A 536 -2.46 -17.41 16.10
N ALA A 537 -3.63 -18.06 16.07
CA ALA A 537 -3.96 -19.24 16.87
C ALA A 537 -2.95 -20.40 16.73
N MET A 538 -2.15 -20.44 15.65
CA MET A 538 -1.05 -21.39 15.51
C MET A 538 -0.08 -21.39 16.71
N CYS A 539 0.11 -20.26 17.40
CA CYS A 539 0.96 -20.22 18.60
C CYS A 539 0.45 -21.13 19.74
N ARG A 540 -0.83 -21.48 19.77
CA ARG A 540 -1.47 -22.33 20.78
C ARG A 540 -1.19 -23.82 20.57
N ILE A 541 -0.76 -24.23 19.36
CA ILE A 541 -0.27 -25.58 19.12
C ILE A 541 1.11 -25.72 19.77
N ARG A 542 1.24 -26.60 20.75
CA ARG A 542 2.47 -26.87 21.51
C ARG A 542 3.12 -28.17 21.04
N PRO A 543 4.31 -28.09 20.39
CA PRO A 543 5.07 -29.26 20.02
C PRO A 543 5.92 -29.78 21.19
N ASP A 544 6.09 -31.09 21.24
CA ASP A 544 7.01 -31.80 22.11
C ASP A 544 7.71 -32.92 21.32
N ILE A 545 8.95 -33.25 21.67
CA ILE A 545 9.73 -34.31 21.00
C ILE A 545 10.34 -35.21 22.07
N ALA A 546 9.94 -36.48 22.03
CA ALA A 546 10.45 -37.53 22.90
C ALA A 546 10.51 -38.85 22.13
N ASP A 547 11.52 -39.68 22.39
CA ASP A 547 11.66 -41.04 21.84
C ASP A 547 11.46 -41.13 20.31
N GLY A 548 12.05 -40.18 19.56
CA GLY A 548 11.95 -40.16 18.09
C GLY A 548 10.56 -39.81 17.56
N ARG A 549 9.68 -39.22 18.37
CA ARG A 549 8.31 -38.83 17.99
C ARG A 549 8.07 -37.35 18.21
N LEU A 550 7.40 -36.69 17.27
CA LEU A 550 6.83 -35.36 17.43
C LEU A 550 5.39 -35.48 17.94
N VAL A 551 5.11 -34.89 19.09
CA VAL A 551 3.77 -34.82 19.69
C VAL A 551 3.27 -33.39 19.63
N LEU A 552 2.12 -33.15 19.00
CA LEU A 552 1.44 -31.85 18.99
C LEU A 552 0.24 -31.87 19.95
N ARG A 553 0.17 -30.84 20.79
CA ARG A 553 -0.93 -30.64 21.77
C ARG A 553 -1.61 -29.30 21.53
N HIS A 554 -2.90 -29.22 21.86
CA HIS A 554 -3.67 -27.99 21.84
C HIS A 554 -4.61 -27.99 23.04
N ALA A 555 -4.76 -26.84 23.72
CA ALA A 555 -5.55 -26.74 24.96
C ALA A 555 -7.04 -27.06 24.76
N ASP A 556 -7.56 -26.88 23.55
CA ASP A 556 -8.97 -27.20 23.25
C ASP A 556 -9.15 -28.66 22.77
N LEU A 557 -8.07 -29.46 22.72
CA LEU A 557 -8.03 -30.86 22.28
C LEU A 557 -7.22 -31.74 23.27
N GLU A 558 -7.40 -31.54 24.57
CA GLU A 558 -6.53 -32.16 25.59
C GLU A 558 -6.51 -33.69 25.55
N ASP A 559 -7.64 -34.31 25.17
CA ASP A 559 -7.80 -35.77 25.07
C ASP A 559 -7.21 -36.37 23.77
N GLU A 560 -6.79 -35.53 22.82
CA GLU A 560 -6.35 -35.96 21.50
C GLU A 560 -5.05 -35.26 21.09
N SER A 561 -3.89 -35.84 21.41
CA SER A 561 -2.60 -35.38 20.87
C SER A 561 -2.31 -36.02 19.51
N LEU A 562 -1.70 -35.27 18.59
CA LEU A 562 -1.20 -35.80 17.32
C LEU A 562 0.24 -36.26 17.49
N THR A 563 0.52 -37.53 17.21
CA THR A 563 1.88 -38.12 17.26
C THR A 563 2.36 -38.47 15.85
N ILE A 564 3.58 -38.07 15.51
CA ILE A 564 4.23 -38.31 14.22
C ILE A 564 5.62 -38.91 14.47
N GLU A 565 5.92 -40.05 13.85
CA GLU A 565 7.26 -40.66 13.93
C GLU A 565 8.29 -39.80 13.18
N LEU A 566 9.40 -39.47 13.83
CA LEU A 566 10.52 -38.73 13.24
C LEU A 566 11.53 -39.68 12.58
N GLU A 567 11.70 -40.90 13.10
CA GLU A 567 12.67 -41.89 12.60
C GLU A 567 11.95 -43.20 12.24
N GLY A 568 12.00 -43.60 10.95
CA GLY A 568 11.44 -44.86 10.45
C GLY A 568 10.92 -44.76 9.01
N ASP A 569 10.96 -45.89 8.28
CA ASP A 569 10.38 -46.09 6.95
C ASP A 569 8.84 -46.17 7.00
N GLY A 570 8.19 -45.22 7.70
CA GLY A 570 6.74 -45.07 7.63
C GLY A 570 6.33 -44.73 6.20
N GLU A 571 5.25 -45.34 5.70
CA GLU A 571 4.74 -45.17 4.34
C GLU A 571 4.89 -43.73 3.87
N ALA A 572 5.81 -43.50 2.94
CA ALA A 572 6.09 -42.17 2.42
C ALA A 572 4.81 -41.65 1.76
N GLY A 573 4.13 -40.71 2.43
CA GLY A 573 2.99 -40.00 1.87
C GLY A 573 3.34 -39.36 0.52
N GLU A 574 2.34 -39.09 -0.31
CA GLU A 574 2.56 -38.51 -1.62
C GLU A 574 3.32 -37.17 -1.53
N PRO A 575 4.32 -36.92 -2.39
CA PRO A 575 5.05 -35.64 -2.41
C PRO A 575 4.09 -34.48 -2.72
N ALA A 576 4.04 -33.49 -1.84
CA ALA A 576 3.24 -32.29 -2.02
C ALA A 576 4.15 -31.05 -2.19
N ALA A 577 3.86 -30.23 -3.21
CA ALA A 577 4.53 -28.96 -3.41
C ALA A 577 3.86 -27.86 -2.59
N ALA A 578 4.64 -27.14 -1.77
CA ALA A 578 4.19 -25.98 -1.01
C ALA A 578 4.81 -24.69 -1.58
N HIS A 579 4.00 -23.64 -1.66
CA HIS A 579 4.45 -22.32 -2.08
C HIS A 579 4.69 -21.44 -0.84
N LEU A 580 5.94 -20.99 -0.64
CA LEU A 580 6.24 -19.97 0.37
C LEU A 580 5.82 -18.61 -0.17
N CYS A 581 4.58 -18.20 0.12
CA CYS A 581 4.11 -16.89 -0.27
C CYS A 581 4.66 -15.82 0.69
N GLN A 582 5.77 -15.18 0.31
CA GLN A 582 6.23 -13.95 0.96
C GLN A 582 6.44 -12.86 -0.09
N THR A 583 5.37 -12.11 -0.37
CA THR A 583 5.36 -10.90 -1.21
C THR A 583 5.77 -11.10 -2.69
N LYS A 584 5.49 -10.09 -3.53
CA LYS A 584 5.56 -10.11 -5.01
C LYS A 584 6.94 -10.43 -5.63
N VAL A 585 7.99 -10.72 -4.87
CA VAL A 585 9.38 -10.79 -5.39
C VAL A 585 10.16 -12.08 -5.03
N CYS A 586 9.69 -12.96 -4.15
CA CYS A 586 10.37 -14.26 -3.91
C CYS A 586 9.39 -15.43 -4.07
N ARG A 587 9.53 -16.18 -5.17
CA ARG A 587 8.81 -17.43 -5.46
C ARG A 587 9.70 -18.64 -5.12
N ASP A 588 9.95 -18.87 -3.84
CA ASP A 588 10.61 -20.11 -3.42
C ASP A 588 9.54 -21.20 -3.21
N SER A 589 9.61 -22.30 -3.97
CA SER A 589 8.82 -23.51 -3.72
C SER A 589 9.57 -24.44 -2.79
N VAL A 590 8.81 -25.19 -1.99
CA VAL A 590 9.34 -26.20 -1.06
C VAL A 590 8.63 -27.50 -1.34
N GLN A 591 9.38 -28.60 -1.43
CA GLN A 591 8.77 -29.92 -1.45
C GLN A 591 8.71 -30.48 -0.03
N GLY A 592 7.53 -30.99 0.34
CA GLY A 592 7.31 -31.66 1.61
C GLY A 592 6.53 -32.95 1.41
N VAL A 593 6.68 -33.87 2.35
CA VAL A 593 5.90 -35.10 2.44
C VAL A 593 4.69 -34.83 3.30
N ASP A 594 3.52 -35.20 2.81
CA ASP A 594 2.28 -35.05 3.56
C ASP A 594 2.23 -36.01 4.76
N CYS A 595 1.85 -35.50 5.94
CA CYS A 595 1.72 -36.30 7.15
C CYS A 595 0.38 -37.07 7.24
N GLY A 596 -0.46 -36.99 6.21
CA GLY A 596 -1.68 -37.79 6.04
C GLY A 596 -2.94 -37.19 6.66
N GLU A 597 -4.07 -37.85 6.41
CA GLU A 597 -5.41 -37.33 6.76
C GLU A 597 -5.61 -37.12 8.26
N ARG A 598 -5.04 -37.98 9.10
CA ARG A 598 -5.11 -37.81 10.56
C ARG A 598 -4.43 -36.51 11.03
N ALA A 599 -3.29 -36.17 10.42
CA ALA A 599 -2.60 -34.92 10.74
C ALA A 599 -3.37 -33.72 10.20
N ALA A 600 -3.92 -33.81 8.99
CA ALA A 600 -4.73 -32.77 8.36
C ALA A 600 -6.01 -32.45 9.15
N ASP A 601 -6.77 -33.46 9.56
CA ASP A 601 -7.96 -33.30 10.41
C ASP A 601 -7.60 -32.65 11.75
N TRP A 602 -6.55 -33.14 12.42
CA TRP A 602 -6.15 -32.63 13.72
C TRP A 602 -5.74 -31.15 13.67
N VAL A 603 -4.90 -30.74 12.71
CA VAL A 603 -4.50 -29.33 12.59
C VAL A 603 -5.67 -28.43 12.17
N SER A 604 -6.60 -28.95 11.37
CA SER A 604 -7.81 -28.23 10.96
C SER A 604 -8.72 -27.97 12.17
N ARG A 605 -8.94 -28.98 13.01
CA ARG A 605 -9.72 -28.85 14.25
C ARG A 605 -9.03 -27.95 15.27
N ALA A 606 -7.73 -28.13 15.49
CA ALA A 606 -6.97 -27.31 16.45
C ALA A 606 -7.02 -25.81 16.13
N LEU A 607 -7.12 -25.45 14.84
CA LEU A 607 -7.10 -24.08 14.39
C LEU A 607 -8.48 -23.54 13.96
N GLY A 608 -9.52 -24.38 13.95
CA GLY A 608 -10.87 -24.01 13.52
C GLY A 608 -10.98 -23.65 12.04
N VAL A 609 -10.10 -24.19 11.18
CA VAL A 609 -10.04 -23.89 9.75
C VAL A 609 -9.99 -25.19 8.97
N SER A 610 -10.94 -25.40 8.06
CA SER A 610 -10.99 -26.60 7.20
C SER A 610 -9.91 -26.57 6.12
N GLY A 611 -9.49 -27.76 5.67
CA GLY A 611 -8.60 -27.91 4.51
C GLY A 611 -7.12 -27.64 4.80
N LEU A 612 -6.71 -27.65 6.07
CA LEU A 612 -5.30 -27.51 6.44
C LEU A 612 -4.58 -28.85 6.35
N ARG A 613 -3.32 -28.83 5.89
CA ARG A 613 -2.46 -30.02 5.83
C ARG A 613 -1.12 -29.75 6.50
N LEU A 614 -0.54 -30.78 7.12
CA LEU A 614 0.77 -30.73 7.76
C LEU A 614 1.80 -31.43 6.87
N LEU A 615 2.83 -30.70 6.46
CA LEU A 615 3.90 -31.21 5.61
C LEU A 615 5.21 -31.31 6.39
N ARG A 616 5.95 -32.39 6.18
CA ARG A 616 7.32 -32.63 6.66
C ARG A 616 8.32 -32.32 5.55
N GLN A 617 9.41 -31.61 5.84
CA GLN A 617 10.47 -31.37 4.86
C GLN A 617 11.12 -32.70 4.43
N SER A 618 11.29 -32.93 3.12
CA SER A 618 11.96 -34.15 2.63
C SER A 618 13.47 -34.12 2.94
N GLY A 619 13.98 -35.23 3.47
CA GLY A 619 15.30 -35.31 4.11
C GLY A 619 16.51 -35.48 3.18
N GLN A 620 16.50 -34.95 1.95
CA GLN A 620 17.61 -35.21 1.02
C GLN A 620 18.32 -33.97 0.45
N GLU A 621 17.81 -32.73 0.56
CA GLU A 621 18.64 -31.56 0.26
C GLU A 621 18.33 -30.37 1.19
N PRO A 622 19.29 -29.91 2.02
CA PRO A 622 19.13 -28.65 2.73
C PRO A 622 19.08 -27.50 1.71
N ARG A 623 18.20 -26.53 1.95
CA ARG A 623 18.04 -25.38 1.04
C ARG A 623 19.32 -24.55 1.09
N ARG A 624 19.99 -24.36 -0.06
CA ARG A 624 21.18 -23.50 -0.16
C ARG A 624 20.77 -22.07 -0.49
N GLN A 625 21.16 -21.10 0.34
CA GLN A 625 20.93 -19.69 0.04
C GLN A 625 21.80 -19.26 -1.15
N ARG A 626 21.19 -18.69 -2.20
CA ARG A 626 21.81 -18.31 -3.49
C ARG A 626 23.03 -17.36 -3.39
N GLN A 627 23.30 -16.77 -2.23
CA GLN A 627 24.41 -15.85 -1.99
C GLN A 627 25.50 -16.38 -1.04
N THR A 628 25.26 -17.44 -0.25
CA THR A 628 26.18 -17.87 0.83
C THR A 628 26.51 -19.36 0.87
N ASP A 629 25.87 -20.19 0.03
CA ASP A 629 26.09 -21.65 -0.10
C ASP A 629 25.81 -22.47 1.19
N ARG A 630 25.01 -21.92 2.13
CA ARG A 630 24.72 -22.54 3.44
C ARG A 630 23.40 -23.33 3.48
N ALA A 631 23.41 -24.44 4.24
CA ALA A 631 22.26 -25.33 4.46
C ALA A 631 21.20 -24.74 5.42
N LEU A 632 19.97 -24.56 4.95
CA LEU A 632 18.82 -24.10 5.72
C LEU A 632 17.65 -25.12 5.67
N SER A 633 16.93 -25.27 6.78
CA SER A 633 15.61 -25.95 6.82
C SER A 633 14.51 -25.00 6.29
N LEU A 634 13.26 -25.10 6.75
CA LEU A 634 12.16 -24.16 6.42
C LEU A 634 12.34 -22.75 7.02
N ASN A 635 13.58 -22.39 7.31
CA ASN A 635 14.06 -21.13 7.83
C ASN A 635 14.07 -20.04 6.76
N ASN A 636 13.73 -18.79 7.15
CA ASN A 636 13.61 -17.69 6.20
C ASN A 636 14.93 -16.97 5.94
N GLN A 637 15.86 -16.91 6.91
CA GLN A 637 17.02 -16.00 6.84
C GLN A 637 18.30 -16.58 7.48
N ALA A 638 18.21 -17.35 8.57
CA ALA A 638 19.36 -18.00 9.21
C ALA A 638 18.95 -19.26 9.98
N GLN A 639 19.94 -20.04 10.44
CA GLN A 639 19.73 -21.31 11.13
C GLN A 639 19.10 -21.11 12.51
N LEU A 640 19.63 -20.17 13.29
CA LEU A 640 19.20 -19.89 14.65
C LEU A 640 19.00 -18.39 14.89
N LEU A 641 18.13 -18.07 15.84
CA LEU A 641 17.93 -16.71 16.33
C LEU A 641 18.37 -16.63 17.80
N LEU A 642 19.31 -15.75 18.11
CA LEU A 642 19.70 -15.43 19.48
C LEU A 642 18.96 -14.18 19.96
N VAL A 643 18.41 -14.26 21.17
CA VAL A 643 17.72 -13.16 21.85
C VAL A 643 18.31 -13.01 23.25
N ASN A 644 18.72 -11.80 23.59
CA ASN A 644 19.21 -11.49 24.92
C ASN A 644 18.05 -11.08 25.84
N ARG A 645 17.84 -11.85 26.91
CA ARG A 645 16.81 -11.60 27.94
C ARG A 645 17.00 -10.23 28.59
N THR A 646 18.24 -9.79 28.78
CA THR A 646 18.56 -8.45 29.32
C THR A 646 18.11 -7.34 28.37
N SER A 647 18.29 -7.52 27.06
CA SER A 647 17.74 -6.61 26.03
C SER A 647 16.21 -6.58 26.06
N VAL A 648 15.55 -7.72 26.24
CA VAL A 648 14.07 -7.78 26.28
C VAL A 648 13.54 -7.10 27.54
N ARG A 649 14.23 -7.25 28.68
CA ARG A 649 13.91 -6.54 29.93
C ARG A 649 14.06 -5.03 29.74
N TRP A 650 15.19 -4.57 29.21
CA TRP A 650 15.41 -3.17 28.85
C TRP A 650 14.30 -2.62 27.95
N LEU A 651 13.90 -3.39 26.93
CA LEU A 651 12.84 -2.99 26.01
C LEU A 651 11.47 -2.91 26.70
N ARG A 652 11.14 -3.87 27.58
CA ARG A 652 9.91 -3.86 28.38
C ARG A 652 9.85 -2.62 29.27
N ASP A 653 10.94 -2.29 29.93
CA ASP A 653 11.03 -1.17 30.87
C ASP A 653 10.95 0.20 30.14
N LYS A 654 11.07 0.20 28.79
CA LYS A 654 10.83 1.37 27.93
C LYS A 654 9.37 1.54 27.51
N VAL A 655 8.52 0.53 27.73
CA VAL A 655 7.08 0.64 27.51
C VAL A 655 6.46 1.28 28.75
N GLY A 656 5.74 2.40 28.61
CA GLY A 656 5.13 3.07 29.76
C GLY A 656 4.04 2.23 30.43
N ASP A 657 3.83 2.43 31.73
CA ASP A 657 2.70 1.82 32.45
C ASP A 657 1.38 2.32 31.84
N GLY A 658 0.66 1.44 31.14
CA GLY A 658 -0.56 1.75 30.39
C GLY A 658 -0.43 1.74 28.86
N ASP A 659 0.80 1.61 28.33
CA ASP A 659 1.05 1.51 26.89
C ASP A 659 0.86 0.10 26.32
N TRP A 660 0.60 -0.90 27.18
CA TRP A 660 0.29 -2.29 26.83
C TRP A 660 -1.18 -2.51 26.42
N ASP A 661 -1.74 -1.58 25.66
CA ASP A 661 -3.08 -1.68 25.07
C ASP A 661 -4.25 -1.99 26.03
N GLY A 662 -4.14 -1.59 27.30
CA GLY A 662 -5.17 -1.79 28.33
C GLY A 662 -5.07 -3.11 29.10
N ALA A 663 -4.06 -3.93 28.81
CA ALA A 663 -3.69 -5.10 29.60
C ALA A 663 -2.51 -4.79 30.55
N ASP A 664 -2.35 -5.62 31.58
CA ASP A 664 -1.13 -5.59 32.40
C ASP A 664 0.10 -5.88 31.53
N ALA A 665 1.23 -5.26 31.88
CA ALA A 665 2.50 -5.54 31.21
C ALA A 665 2.78 -7.06 31.25
N PRO A 666 3.10 -7.70 30.11
CA PRO A 666 3.39 -9.12 30.09
C PRO A 666 4.59 -9.42 30.99
N SER A 667 4.59 -10.61 31.58
CA SER A 667 5.77 -11.11 32.28
C SER A 667 6.98 -11.09 31.34
N LEU A 668 8.19 -10.98 31.90
CA LEU A 668 9.40 -10.96 31.07
C LEU A 668 9.50 -12.19 30.17
N ASP A 669 9.14 -13.37 30.70
CA ASP A 669 9.12 -14.62 29.96
C ASP A 669 8.11 -14.59 28.81
N ALA A 670 6.88 -14.14 29.07
CA ALA A 670 5.86 -14.00 28.04
C ALA A 670 6.29 -13.05 26.92
N LEU A 671 7.00 -11.97 27.25
CA LEU A 671 7.53 -11.04 26.26
C LEU A 671 8.70 -11.63 25.47
N VAL A 672 9.63 -12.33 26.12
CA VAL A 672 10.74 -13.04 25.47
C VAL A 672 10.21 -14.02 24.42
N ASP A 673 9.13 -14.73 24.73
CA ASP A 673 8.52 -15.70 23.83
C ASP A 673 8.03 -15.10 22.51
N ARG A 674 7.57 -13.84 22.54
CA ARG A 674 7.11 -13.13 21.33
C ARG A 674 8.23 -12.95 20.31
N PHE A 675 9.49 -12.87 20.75
CA PHE A 675 10.64 -12.77 19.85
C PHE A 675 11.01 -14.08 19.17
N ARG A 676 10.45 -15.21 19.64
CA ARG A 676 10.64 -16.54 19.07
C ARG A 676 12.11 -16.91 18.85
N GLY A 677 12.96 -16.59 19.83
CA GLY A 677 14.39 -16.90 19.80
C GLY A 677 14.65 -18.39 20.06
N ASN A 678 15.62 -18.95 19.35
CA ASN A 678 16.11 -20.32 19.60
C ASN A 678 17.06 -20.35 20.82
N LEU A 679 18.01 -19.41 20.85
CA LEU A 679 18.97 -19.27 21.95
C LEU A 679 18.59 -18.03 22.78
N ILE A 680 18.09 -18.23 24.00
CA ILE A 680 17.85 -17.14 24.93
C ILE A 680 19.04 -17.05 25.86
N VAL A 681 19.78 -15.96 25.76
CA VAL A 681 20.95 -15.70 26.60
C VAL A 681 20.64 -14.61 27.60
N GLU A 682 21.33 -14.59 28.72
CA GLU A 682 21.30 -13.46 29.65
C GLU A 682 22.72 -12.90 29.77
N THR A 683 22.90 -11.66 29.32
CA THR A 683 24.18 -10.94 29.37
C THR A 683 24.12 -9.85 30.44
N VAL A 684 25.28 -9.25 30.72
CA VAL A 684 25.40 -8.12 31.67
C VAL A 684 24.75 -6.85 31.11
N ARG A 685 24.95 -6.55 29.82
CA ARG A 685 24.46 -5.30 29.20
C ARG A 685 23.37 -5.56 28.17
N PRO A 686 22.29 -4.76 28.14
CA PRO A 686 21.32 -4.84 27.06
C PRO A 686 21.99 -4.46 25.73
N LEU A 687 21.52 -5.10 24.66
CA LEU A 687 21.89 -4.91 23.25
C LEU A 687 23.33 -5.28 22.87
N GLU A 688 24.14 -5.75 23.82
CA GLU A 688 25.53 -6.14 23.56
C GLU A 688 25.66 -7.24 22.49
N GLU A 689 24.64 -8.08 22.32
CA GLU A 689 24.60 -9.09 21.26
C GLU A 689 24.67 -8.51 19.84
N SER A 690 24.34 -7.22 19.68
CA SER A 690 24.33 -6.52 18.39
C SER A 690 25.74 -6.26 17.84
N ASP A 691 26.75 -6.24 18.73
CA ASP A 691 28.14 -5.97 18.38
C ASP A 691 28.93 -7.25 18.09
N TRP A 692 28.36 -8.42 18.40
CA TRP A 692 29.04 -9.70 18.25
C TRP A 692 29.21 -10.06 16.77
N ARG A 693 30.39 -10.56 16.43
CA ARG A 693 30.70 -11.16 15.12
C ARG A 693 30.71 -12.68 15.19
N ARG A 694 31.15 -13.23 16.33
CA ARG A 694 31.10 -14.67 16.63
C ARG A 694 30.54 -14.87 18.03
N VAL A 695 29.89 -16.01 18.24
CA VAL A 695 29.35 -16.40 19.55
C VAL A 695 29.85 -17.80 19.88
N LEU A 696 30.43 -17.95 21.06
CA LEU A 696 30.79 -19.24 21.64
C LEU A 696 29.74 -19.60 22.69
N VAL A 697 29.13 -20.77 22.59
CA VAL A 697 28.17 -21.30 23.56
C VAL A 697 28.69 -22.66 24.01
N GLY A 698 29.33 -22.70 25.18
CA GLY A 698 30.11 -23.85 25.60
C GLY A 698 31.20 -24.20 24.57
N PRO A 699 31.28 -25.45 24.08
CA PRO A 699 32.25 -25.84 23.05
C PRO A 699 31.82 -25.47 21.61
N SER A 700 30.58 -25.01 21.40
CA SER A 700 30.01 -24.77 20.07
C SER A 700 30.24 -23.33 19.61
N GLN A 701 30.60 -23.16 18.35
CA GLN A 701 30.90 -21.86 17.75
C GLN A 701 29.86 -21.49 16.69
N PHE A 702 29.48 -20.21 16.69
CA PHE A 702 28.52 -19.63 15.76
C PHE A 702 29.06 -18.33 15.17
N THR A 703 28.73 -18.08 13.91
CA THR A 703 28.94 -16.79 13.23
C THR A 703 27.66 -15.96 13.33
N VAL A 704 27.81 -14.66 13.60
CA VAL A 704 26.70 -13.71 13.60
C VAL A 704 26.48 -13.21 12.19
N ASP A 705 25.32 -13.54 11.60
CA ASP A 705 24.98 -13.17 10.22
C ASP A 705 24.47 -11.72 10.14
N GLY A 706 24.02 -11.16 11.25
CA GLY A 706 23.56 -9.78 11.38
C GLY A 706 22.31 -9.62 12.25
N PRO A 707 21.80 -8.39 12.36
CA PRO A 707 20.61 -8.11 13.16
C PRO A 707 19.33 -8.69 12.54
N CYS A 708 18.43 -9.19 13.39
CA CYS A 708 17.15 -9.74 12.96
C CYS A 708 16.10 -8.65 12.79
N THR A 709 15.61 -8.47 11.56
CA THR A 709 14.47 -7.58 11.27
C THR A 709 13.17 -8.16 11.82
N ARG A 710 12.49 -7.41 12.68
CA ARG A 710 11.23 -7.77 13.31
C ARG A 710 10.05 -7.23 12.53
N CYS A 711 8.96 -7.98 12.61
CA CYS A 711 7.68 -7.66 12.00
C CYS A 711 6.56 -7.93 13.02
N GLN A 712 5.31 -7.72 12.62
CA GLN A 712 4.09 -7.94 13.44
C GLN A 712 3.99 -9.31 14.14
N MET A 713 4.85 -10.28 13.79
CA MET A 713 4.93 -11.54 14.51
C MET A 713 5.17 -11.37 16.01
N ILE A 714 6.01 -10.41 16.41
CA ILE A 714 6.34 -10.18 17.82
C ILE A 714 5.22 -9.46 18.60
N CYS A 715 4.17 -9.02 17.90
CA CYS A 715 2.99 -8.40 18.48
C CYS A 715 1.92 -9.43 18.88
N ILE A 716 2.15 -10.71 18.60
CA ILE A 716 1.21 -11.80 18.93
C ILE A 716 1.57 -12.35 20.30
N ASP A 717 0.62 -12.31 21.22
CA ASP A 717 0.74 -13.00 22.49
C ASP A 717 0.85 -14.50 22.26
N GLN A 718 1.96 -15.11 22.67
CA GLN A 718 2.21 -16.52 22.34
C GLN A 718 1.38 -17.50 23.19
N ALA A 719 0.71 -17.03 24.25
CA ALA A 719 -0.21 -17.83 25.04
C ALA A 719 -1.64 -17.78 24.47
N THR A 720 -2.14 -16.59 24.16
CA THR A 720 -3.55 -16.39 23.74
C THR A 720 -3.74 -16.34 22.23
N GLY A 721 -2.73 -15.91 21.48
CA GLY A 721 -2.84 -15.60 20.04
C GLY A 721 -3.40 -14.21 19.75
N GLU A 722 -3.67 -13.39 20.78
CA GLU A 722 -4.16 -12.02 20.62
C GLU A 722 -3.08 -11.09 20.07
N ARG A 723 -3.50 -10.06 19.34
CA ARG A 723 -2.60 -9.07 18.74
C ARG A 723 -2.52 -7.82 19.60
N THR A 724 -1.31 -7.28 19.72
CA THR A 724 -1.00 -6.03 20.44
C THR A 724 -0.17 -5.10 19.54
N ALA A 725 0.06 -3.85 19.94
CA ALA A 725 0.98 -2.93 19.27
C ALA A 725 2.42 -3.09 19.77
N GLU A 726 2.60 -3.44 21.04
CA GLU A 726 3.89 -3.66 21.68
C GLU A 726 4.42 -5.10 21.53
N PRO A 727 5.75 -5.32 21.49
CA PRO A 727 6.81 -4.35 21.71
C PRO A 727 7.33 -3.69 20.42
N LEU A 728 6.67 -3.91 19.27
CA LEU A 728 7.15 -3.48 17.97
C LEU A 728 7.22 -1.94 17.87
N ARG A 729 6.21 -1.24 18.40
CA ARG A 729 6.20 0.24 18.50
C ARG A 729 7.43 0.77 19.25
N THR A 730 7.73 0.18 20.42
CA THR A 730 8.89 0.60 21.22
C THR A 730 10.22 0.28 20.53
N ILE A 731 10.35 -0.85 19.83
CA ILE A 731 11.54 -1.13 19.01
C ILE A 731 11.73 -0.07 17.93
N SER A 732 10.67 0.30 17.20
CA SER A 732 10.80 1.35 16.16
C SER A 732 11.36 2.65 16.74
N ARG A 733 10.80 3.06 17.89
CA ARG A 733 11.18 4.28 18.59
C ARG A 733 12.64 4.26 19.05
N GLU A 734 13.08 3.21 19.74
CA GLU A 734 14.44 3.17 20.30
C GLU A 734 15.54 2.92 19.24
N PHE A 735 15.19 2.38 18.07
CA PHE A 735 16.14 2.10 16.98
C PHE A 735 15.97 3.02 15.75
N GLY A 736 15.31 4.17 15.91
CA GLY A 736 15.18 5.20 14.86
C GLY A 736 14.52 4.68 13.58
N GLY A 737 13.39 3.98 13.70
CA GLY A 737 12.63 3.39 12.59
C GLY A 737 13.15 2.04 12.10
N ARG A 738 14.31 1.58 12.57
CA ARG A 738 14.89 0.29 12.18
C ARG A 738 14.34 -0.80 13.09
N MET A 739 13.42 -1.62 12.56
CA MET A 739 12.79 -2.72 13.28
C MET A 739 13.76 -3.89 13.52
N ARG A 740 14.83 -3.73 14.31
CA ARG A 740 15.88 -4.74 14.50
C ARG A 740 15.96 -5.14 15.97
N PHE A 741 15.95 -6.44 16.27
CA PHE A 741 16.10 -6.92 17.64
C PHE A 741 16.62 -8.36 17.68
N GLY A 742 17.65 -8.64 18.46
CA GLY A 742 18.34 -9.94 18.45
C GLY A 742 19.15 -10.18 17.15
N VAL A 743 19.89 -11.28 17.12
CA VAL A 743 20.86 -11.55 16.03
C VAL A 743 20.69 -12.95 15.45
N TYR A 744 20.88 -13.04 14.14
CA TYR A 744 20.90 -14.29 13.41
C TYR A 744 22.23 -15.00 13.55
N LEU A 745 22.18 -16.31 13.78
CA LEU A 745 23.35 -17.16 13.93
C LEU A 745 23.35 -18.29 12.89
N SER A 746 24.56 -18.60 12.43
CA SER A 746 24.88 -19.80 11.66
C SER A 746 25.97 -20.59 12.38
N LEU A 747 25.91 -21.92 12.32
CA LEU A 747 26.93 -22.81 12.86
C LEU A 747 28.30 -22.56 12.20
N ALA A 748 29.37 -22.60 13.00
CA ALA A 748 30.75 -22.49 12.55
C ALA A 748 31.61 -23.62 13.15
N GLY A 749 32.44 -24.26 12.31
CA GLY A 749 33.29 -25.38 12.72
C GLY A 749 32.58 -26.75 12.70
N ASP A 750 33.19 -27.74 13.35
CA ASP A 750 32.66 -29.11 13.44
C ASP A 750 31.46 -29.16 14.41
N TRP A 751 30.36 -29.72 13.94
CA TRP A 751 29.07 -29.80 14.64
C TRP A 751 28.60 -31.25 14.82
N ALA A 752 29.30 -32.23 14.24
CA ALA A 752 28.94 -33.64 14.35
C ALA A 752 29.04 -34.11 15.82
N ASP A 753 28.03 -34.85 16.27
CA ASP A 753 27.91 -35.40 17.63
C ASP A 753 27.96 -34.36 18.77
N ARG A 754 27.70 -33.07 18.48
CA ARG A 754 27.67 -32.01 19.48
C ARG A 754 26.26 -31.72 19.97
N GLU A 755 26.13 -31.67 21.29
CA GLU A 755 24.94 -31.21 22.00
C GLU A 755 25.18 -29.79 22.53
N LEU A 756 24.19 -28.91 22.42
CA LEU A 756 24.24 -27.55 22.98
C LEU A 756 23.68 -27.56 24.41
N PRO A 757 24.52 -27.45 25.46
CA PRO A 757 24.05 -27.61 26.83
C PRO A 757 23.31 -26.37 27.32
N LEU A 758 22.13 -26.56 27.92
CA LEU A 758 21.42 -25.51 28.64
C LEU A 758 22.26 -25.05 29.83
N GLY A 759 22.34 -23.75 30.06
CA GLY A 759 23.19 -23.17 31.11
C GLY A 759 24.67 -22.98 30.71
N ALA A 760 25.06 -23.34 29.49
CA ALA A 760 26.42 -23.12 29.00
C ALA A 760 26.84 -21.64 29.08
N THR A 761 28.13 -21.41 29.31
CA THR A 761 28.70 -20.06 29.24
C THR A 761 28.68 -19.56 27.80
N VAL A 762 28.29 -18.30 27.62
CA VAL A 762 28.19 -17.62 26.34
C VAL A 762 29.25 -16.53 26.27
N SER A 763 30.00 -16.49 25.18
CA SER A 763 31.04 -15.48 24.94
C SER A 763 30.83 -14.88 23.55
N GLY A 764 30.58 -13.58 23.48
CA GLY A 764 30.56 -12.84 22.22
C GLY A 764 31.95 -12.32 21.88
N VAL A 765 32.37 -12.52 20.64
CA VAL A 765 33.61 -11.96 20.09
C VAL A 765 33.25 -10.77 19.22
N ILE A 766 33.68 -9.59 19.64
CA ILE A 766 33.65 -8.31 18.91
C ILE A 766 35.10 -8.16 18.44
N GLU A 767 35.39 -8.08 17.13
CA GLU A 767 36.78 -8.14 16.64
C GLU A 767 37.73 -7.16 17.36
N GLU A 768 38.91 -7.67 17.72
CA GLU A 768 40.11 -6.88 17.96
C GLU A 768 40.69 -6.44 16.62
N SER A 769 41.28 -5.25 16.60
CA SER A 769 42.05 -4.68 15.49
C SER A 769 43.02 -5.68 14.88
N GLU A 770 42.94 -5.87 13.56
CA GLU A 770 44.12 -6.02 12.70
C GLU A 770 44.31 -4.75 11.87
#